data_AF-A0A1D6DXH6-F1
#
_entry.id   AF-A0A1D6DXH6-F1
#
_cell.length_a   1.000
_cell.length_b   1.000
_cell.length_c   1.000
_cell.angle_alpha   90.00
_cell.angle_beta   90.00
_cell.angle_gamma   90.00
#
_symmetry.space_group_name_H-M   'P 1'
#
loop_
_entity.id
_entity.type
_entity.pdbx_description
1 polymer ?
#
loop_
_entity_poly.entity_id
_entity_poly.type
_entity_poly.pdbx_seq_one_letter_code
_entity_poly.pdbx_strand_id
1 'polypeptide(L)'
;MCGAFGLCNVNTASTLFCSCVVGFSPVNPTQWSMRESGGGCRRNVPLECGNGTTTDGFKVVQGVKLPDTDNTTVDMGATLEQCRERCLANCSCVAYAAADIRGGGDGSGCVMWTNNIVDVRYVDKGQNLYLRLAKSELASRKRMVATKIVLPVIASLLALVAAAVYLVWKFRLRAQRRKKDIQKKAMVGYLTTSHELGDENLELPFVSFEDIVTATDNFSEDNMLGQGGFGKVYKGMLGEKKEVAIKRLGQGSGQGAEEFRNEVVLIAKLQHRNLVRLLGCCICGDEKLLIYEYLPNKSLDSFIFDAARKKLLDWPTRFKIIKGISRGLLYLHEDSRLTIVHRDLKPSNILLDADMNPKISDFGMARIFGGNQHEANTNRVVGTYDEHNHRMDMTSLTISILLLLLMIRVCKSDDQLASARPLSPGDLLISKGGVFALGFFSPSGSNTSTSLYVAIWFHGIPERSRTVVWVANRDSPATTSSSPTLAISNSFDLVLSDSQGRTLWRTQNAAAAAVHDSGTPLAVLLDTGNLQLQLPNGTVIWQSFDHPTDTILPGMRFLMIHGARPAARLVSWRGPADPSTGAFSFGLDPVSNLQLMVWHGAEPYCRISVWNGVSVSGGMYTGSPSSIVYQTIVNTGDEFYLTYTVSDGSPYFRIMLDHTGTMKLLSWDTNSSSWTLISERPTGGYGLYGSCGPNAYCDFTGAAPACQCLEGFEPVAADLNSSEGCRRTEPLQCSKASHFVALPGMRVPDKFVLLRNRSFEQCAAECSKNCSCTAYAYANLSSSGAMEDQSRCLVWTGELVDTWKSINYGEKLYLRLASPVKTKSNIVKIVVPVVACLLLPTCIALVFLCKFKAGKWQKKGIQKKVMLGYLSTSNRLGDKNDEFPFVSFNDIVAATDNFSDCNMLGRGGFGKVYKGILEDGKEVAVKRLSQGSGQGIDEFRNEVVLLVKLQHRNLVRLLGCCIHEEEKLLIYEYLPNKSLDAFLFDTSRTRTWKLWEEGNATKLVDSLVAESCPLHEAFRCIHVGLLCVQDNPNARPLMSTVVFMLENETTLLPAPKEPVYFSPRNNETEETRRNIEGFLNMSCITTLEGR
;
A
#
# COMPACT_ATOMS: atom_id res chain seq x y z
N MET A 1 -24.10 9.89 -82.58
CA MET A 1 -23.12 10.90 -82.14
C MET A 1 -23.80 11.85 -81.17
N CYS A 2 -23.09 12.42 -80.20
CA CYS A 2 -23.67 13.41 -79.29
C CYS A 2 -23.84 14.74 -80.03
N GLY A 3 -25.01 15.36 -79.93
CA GLY A 3 -25.24 16.70 -80.49
C GLY A 3 -24.45 17.80 -79.76
N ALA A 4 -24.69 19.06 -80.14
CA ALA A 4 -24.02 20.24 -79.57
C ALA A 4 -23.93 20.23 -78.04
N PHE A 5 -22.76 20.57 -77.49
CA PHE A 5 -22.43 20.56 -76.05
C PHE A 5 -22.66 19.20 -75.35
N GLY A 6 -22.77 18.11 -76.11
CA GLY A 6 -22.80 16.74 -75.62
C GLY A 6 -21.39 16.14 -75.52
N LEU A 7 -21.18 15.31 -74.50
CA LEU A 7 -19.94 14.63 -74.19
C LEU A 7 -20.15 13.11 -74.26
N CYS A 8 -19.34 12.43 -75.07
CA CYS A 8 -19.41 10.98 -75.23
C CYS A 8 -18.45 10.25 -74.29
N ASN A 9 -18.94 9.26 -73.55
CA ASN A 9 -18.10 8.36 -72.74
C ASN A 9 -18.02 6.98 -73.39
N VAL A 10 -16.82 6.56 -73.77
CA VAL A 10 -16.54 5.31 -74.49
C VAL A 10 -16.05 4.17 -73.57
N ASN A 11 -15.71 4.47 -72.31
CA ASN A 11 -15.12 3.50 -71.37
C ASN A 11 -16.15 2.71 -70.54
N THR A 12 -17.45 3.02 -70.66
CA THR A 12 -18.52 2.18 -70.10
C THR A 12 -18.87 1.07 -71.07
N ALA A 13 -18.35 -0.13 -70.78
CA ALA A 13 -18.62 -1.33 -71.56
C ALA A 13 -20.13 -1.51 -71.80
N SER A 14 -20.50 -1.63 -73.09
CA SER A 14 -21.78 -2.08 -73.68
C SER A 14 -22.82 -1.08 -74.21
N THR A 15 -22.71 0.25 -74.07
CA THR A 15 -23.52 1.21 -74.90
C THR A 15 -22.94 2.63 -74.92
N LEU A 16 -22.91 3.27 -76.10
CA LEU A 16 -22.46 4.67 -76.29
C LEU A 16 -23.41 5.64 -75.53
N PHE A 17 -22.95 6.26 -74.43
CA PHE A 17 -23.77 7.17 -73.62
C PHE A 17 -23.34 8.63 -73.82
N CYS A 18 -24.28 9.49 -74.22
CA CYS A 18 -24.08 10.93 -74.37
C CYS A 18 -24.64 11.66 -73.14
N SER A 19 -23.83 12.51 -72.52
CA SER A 19 -24.23 13.38 -71.40
C SER A 19 -23.95 14.84 -71.73
N CYS A 20 -24.71 15.78 -71.16
CA CYS A 20 -24.41 17.20 -71.33
C CYS A 20 -23.17 17.62 -70.53
N VAL A 21 -22.37 18.53 -71.08
CA VAL A 21 -21.27 19.16 -70.34
C VAL A 21 -21.79 20.00 -69.16
N VAL A 22 -20.98 20.16 -68.12
CA VAL A 22 -21.34 20.90 -66.90
C VAL A 22 -21.85 22.31 -67.25
N GLY A 23 -23.01 22.70 -66.70
CA GLY A 23 -23.68 23.99 -66.99
C GLY A 23 -24.73 23.92 -68.12
N PHE A 24 -24.98 22.73 -68.68
CA PHE A 24 -25.91 22.50 -69.78
C PHE A 24 -26.89 21.37 -69.46
N SER A 25 -28.08 21.42 -70.05
CA SER A 25 -29.12 20.39 -69.93
C SER A 25 -29.61 19.96 -71.31
N PRO A 26 -30.15 18.73 -71.45
CA PRO A 26 -30.69 18.25 -72.73
C PRO A 26 -31.73 19.22 -73.29
N VAL A 27 -31.68 19.49 -74.59
CA VAL A 27 -32.70 20.32 -75.27
C VAL A 27 -34.07 19.64 -75.16
N ASN A 28 -34.12 18.32 -75.35
CA ASN A 28 -35.31 17.49 -75.15
C ASN A 28 -34.99 16.34 -74.18
N PRO A 29 -35.30 16.47 -72.88
CA PRO A 29 -34.99 15.44 -71.87
C PRO A 29 -35.64 14.08 -72.14
N THR A 30 -36.81 14.06 -72.78
CA THR A 30 -37.58 12.86 -73.08
C THR A 30 -36.97 12.05 -74.22
N GLN A 31 -36.45 12.71 -75.26
CA GLN A 31 -35.67 12.04 -76.31
C GLN A 31 -34.29 11.59 -75.78
N TRP A 32 -33.71 12.37 -74.87
CA TRP A 32 -32.43 12.03 -74.24
C TRP A 32 -32.51 10.75 -73.39
N SER A 33 -33.64 10.50 -72.71
CA SER A 33 -33.87 9.25 -71.97
C SER A 33 -34.13 8.05 -72.87
N MET A 34 -34.63 8.27 -74.09
CA MET A 34 -34.83 7.25 -75.13
C MET A 34 -33.56 6.97 -75.96
N ARG A 35 -32.41 7.54 -75.57
CA ARG A 35 -31.10 7.37 -76.25
C ARG A 35 -30.98 8.08 -77.61
N GLU A 36 -31.88 9.01 -77.92
CA GLU A 36 -31.76 9.91 -79.08
C GLU A 36 -31.05 11.21 -78.68
N SER A 37 -29.71 11.19 -78.70
CA SER A 37 -28.88 12.33 -78.25
C SER A 37 -28.51 13.33 -79.35
N GLY A 38 -29.14 13.24 -80.53
CA GLY A 38 -28.84 14.08 -81.69
C GLY A 38 -29.18 15.56 -81.50
N GLY A 39 -30.19 15.86 -80.67
CA GLY A 39 -30.66 17.23 -80.41
C GLY A 39 -29.74 18.10 -79.54
N GLY A 40 -28.67 17.54 -78.96
CA GLY A 40 -27.70 18.28 -78.16
C GLY A 40 -28.24 18.87 -76.84
N CYS A 41 -27.41 19.68 -76.23
CA CYS A 41 -27.62 20.30 -74.93
C CYS A 41 -27.67 21.82 -75.07
N ARG A 42 -28.56 22.45 -74.29
CA ARG A 42 -28.64 23.91 -74.16
C ARG A 42 -28.05 24.36 -72.84
N ARG A 43 -27.43 25.54 -72.84
CA ARG A 43 -26.88 26.16 -71.63
C ARG A 43 -28.00 26.47 -70.64
N ASN A 44 -27.76 26.25 -69.36
CA ASN A 44 -28.75 26.49 -68.31
C ASN A 44 -28.89 27.99 -67.98
N VAL A 45 -27.77 28.72 -67.99
CA VAL A 45 -27.72 30.17 -67.68
C VAL A 45 -27.02 30.90 -68.83
N PRO A 46 -27.61 31.97 -69.41
CA PRO A 46 -26.95 32.77 -70.46
C PRO A 46 -25.62 33.38 -69.99
N LEU A 47 -24.69 33.57 -70.92
CA LEU A 47 -23.43 34.27 -70.63
C LEU A 47 -23.66 35.78 -70.53
N GLU A 48 -22.96 36.44 -69.61
CA GLU A 48 -23.05 37.88 -69.40
C GLU A 48 -21.83 38.56 -70.01
N CYS A 49 -21.97 39.03 -71.25
CA CYS A 49 -20.90 39.74 -71.96
C CYS A 49 -21.44 41.01 -72.63
N GLY A 50 -21.01 42.18 -72.15
CA GLY A 50 -21.43 43.48 -72.66
C GLY A 50 -20.32 44.54 -72.52
N ASN A 51 -20.13 45.38 -73.54
CA ASN A 51 -19.10 46.43 -73.62
C ASN A 51 -17.67 45.98 -73.22
N GLY A 52 -17.25 44.80 -73.66
CA GLY A 52 -15.88 44.30 -73.43
C GLY A 52 -15.56 43.89 -71.99
N THR A 53 -16.56 43.88 -71.10
CA THR A 53 -16.43 43.38 -69.73
C THR A 53 -17.39 42.21 -69.51
N THR A 54 -16.87 41.14 -68.91
CA THR A 54 -17.63 39.92 -68.61
C THR A 54 -17.32 39.47 -67.20
N THR A 55 -18.30 38.93 -66.49
CA THR A 55 -18.08 38.31 -65.18
C THR A 55 -17.98 36.78 -65.26
N ASP A 56 -18.12 36.23 -66.47
CA ASP A 56 -18.01 34.81 -66.77
C ASP A 56 -16.64 34.26 -66.36
N GLY A 57 -16.59 32.95 -66.18
CA GLY A 57 -15.33 32.24 -65.97
C GLY A 57 -15.34 30.90 -66.69
N PHE A 58 -14.32 30.09 -66.43
CA PHE A 58 -14.14 28.81 -67.13
C PHE A 58 -14.18 27.64 -66.18
N LYS A 59 -14.80 26.55 -66.63
CA LYS A 59 -14.76 25.24 -65.99
C LYS A 59 -13.96 24.30 -66.87
N VAL A 60 -12.97 23.63 -66.27
CA VAL A 60 -12.11 22.68 -66.98
C VAL A 60 -12.81 21.33 -67.14
N VAL A 61 -12.85 20.82 -68.36
CA VAL A 61 -13.23 19.44 -68.70
C VAL A 61 -11.95 18.70 -69.09
N GLN A 62 -11.48 17.79 -68.23
CA GLN A 62 -10.18 17.14 -68.38
C GLN A 62 -10.27 15.85 -69.20
N GLY A 63 -9.22 15.55 -69.98
CA GLY A 63 -9.05 14.25 -70.64
C GLY A 63 -9.98 14.00 -71.82
N VAL A 64 -10.25 15.03 -72.63
CA VAL A 64 -11.16 14.92 -73.78
C VAL A 64 -10.44 15.07 -75.12
N LYS A 65 -10.99 14.45 -76.17
CA LYS A 65 -10.73 14.85 -77.56
C LYS A 65 -11.33 16.25 -77.74
N LEU A 66 -10.53 17.19 -78.25
CA LEU A 66 -11.00 18.54 -78.52
C LEU A 66 -12.16 18.54 -79.54
N PRO A 67 -13.09 19.51 -79.45
CA PRO A 67 -14.20 19.64 -80.39
C PRO A 67 -13.71 19.86 -81.82
N ASP A 68 -14.63 19.66 -82.77
CA ASP A 68 -14.38 19.90 -84.19
C ASP A 68 -13.83 21.31 -84.47
N THR A 69 -12.93 21.43 -85.45
CA THR A 69 -12.10 22.61 -85.70
C THR A 69 -12.63 23.56 -86.77
N ASP A 70 -13.71 23.20 -87.46
CA ASP A 70 -14.26 23.91 -88.62
C ASP A 70 -14.60 25.40 -88.38
N ASN A 71 -14.78 25.82 -87.12
CA ASN A 71 -15.03 27.22 -86.77
C ASN A 71 -14.21 27.67 -85.54
N THR A 72 -12.90 27.39 -85.59
CA THR A 72 -11.94 27.71 -84.53
C THR A 72 -10.96 28.81 -84.93
N THR A 73 -10.48 29.54 -83.93
CA THR A 73 -9.35 30.47 -84.09
C THR A 73 -8.13 29.87 -83.42
N VAL A 74 -7.03 29.74 -84.18
CA VAL A 74 -5.79 29.12 -83.73
C VAL A 74 -4.66 30.15 -83.78
N ASP A 75 -3.92 30.31 -82.67
CA ASP A 75 -2.71 31.11 -82.60
C ASP A 75 -1.62 30.35 -81.85
N MET A 76 -0.61 29.88 -82.58
CA MET A 76 0.47 29.06 -82.02
C MET A 76 1.48 29.86 -81.18
N GLY A 77 1.48 31.20 -81.28
CA GLY A 77 2.38 32.07 -80.52
C GLY A 77 1.81 32.53 -79.17
N ALA A 78 0.52 32.26 -78.90
CA ALA A 78 -0.14 32.66 -77.67
C ALA A 78 0.04 31.64 -76.54
N THR A 79 0.16 32.14 -75.30
CA THR A 79 0.11 31.32 -74.09
C THR A 79 -1.33 30.96 -73.72
N LEU A 80 -1.50 29.94 -72.87
CA LEU A 80 -2.83 29.51 -72.43
C LEU A 80 -3.58 30.60 -71.64
N GLU A 81 -2.90 31.40 -70.81
CA GLU A 81 -3.52 32.54 -70.12
C GLU A 81 -3.88 33.68 -71.09
N GLN A 82 -3.05 33.96 -72.10
CA GLN A 82 -3.42 34.90 -73.17
C GLN A 82 -4.65 34.39 -73.95
N CYS A 83 -4.76 33.08 -74.14
CA CYS A 83 -5.93 32.45 -74.76
C CYS A 83 -7.20 32.68 -73.94
N ARG A 84 -7.08 32.55 -72.62
CA ARG A 84 -8.16 32.81 -71.67
C ARG A 84 -8.63 34.27 -71.71
N GLU A 85 -7.70 35.23 -71.69
CA GLU A 85 -8.03 36.66 -71.74
C GLU A 85 -8.73 37.03 -73.05
N ARG A 86 -8.23 36.53 -74.18
CA ARG A 86 -8.85 36.73 -75.50
C ARG A 86 -10.25 36.12 -75.58
N CYS A 87 -10.44 34.94 -75.01
CA CYS A 87 -11.76 34.31 -74.97
C CYS A 87 -12.74 35.10 -74.08
N LEU A 88 -12.29 35.69 -72.96
CA LEU A 88 -13.15 36.57 -72.16
C LEU A 88 -13.51 37.87 -72.88
N ALA A 89 -12.55 38.46 -73.59
CA ALA A 89 -12.75 39.67 -74.38
C ALA A 89 -13.68 39.46 -75.59
N ASN A 90 -13.72 38.24 -76.15
CA ASN A 90 -14.63 37.89 -77.24
C ASN A 90 -15.94 37.29 -76.71
N CYS A 91 -17.03 38.05 -76.76
CA CYS A 91 -18.35 37.60 -76.29
C CYS A 91 -18.91 36.37 -77.03
N SER A 92 -18.40 36.06 -78.22
CA SER A 92 -18.81 34.86 -78.96
C SER A 92 -18.03 33.61 -78.54
N CYS A 93 -16.93 33.75 -77.79
CA CYS A 93 -16.11 32.60 -77.38
C CYS A 93 -16.85 31.75 -76.35
N VAL A 94 -16.97 30.44 -76.62
CA VAL A 94 -17.64 29.47 -75.75
C VAL A 94 -16.69 28.51 -75.04
N ALA A 95 -15.50 28.26 -75.60
CA ALA A 95 -14.47 27.42 -75.00
C ALA A 95 -13.08 27.71 -75.59
N TYR A 96 -12.01 27.33 -74.89
CA TYR A 96 -10.64 27.33 -75.41
C TYR A 96 -9.81 26.14 -74.90
N ALA A 97 -8.69 25.88 -75.55
CA ALA A 97 -7.71 24.86 -75.17
C ALA A 97 -6.30 25.22 -75.70
N ALA A 98 -5.29 24.49 -75.24
CA ALA A 98 -3.93 24.58 -75.77
C ALA A 98 -3.85 23.93 -77.16
N ALA A 99 -3.11 24.54 -78.09
CA ALA A 99 -2.95 24.02 -79.46
C ALA A 99 -1.88 22.91 -79.57
N ASP A 100 -0.82 22.97 -78.77
CA ASP A 100 0.24 21.98 -78.68
C ASP A 100 0.52 21.56 -77.23
N ILE A 101 0.61 20.24 -77.02
CA ILE A 101 0.81 19.60 -75.71
C ILE A 101 2.17 18.89 -75.59
N ARG A 102 3.03 18.97 -76.62
CA ARG A 102 4.31 18.25 -76.68
C ARG A 102 5.37 18.71 -75.66
N GLY A 103 5.20 19.88 -75.05
CA GLY A 103 6.20 20.55 -74.20
C GLY A 103 6.03 20.42 -72.68
N GLY A 104 5.38 19.37 -72.17
CA GLY A 104 5.45 18.97 -70.75
C GLY A 104 5.45 20.10 -69.70
N GLY A 105 4.32 20.79 -69.54
CA GLY A 105 4.14 21.77 -68.46
C GLY A 105 2.91 22.63 -68.65
N ASP A 106 2.96 23.57 -69.61
CA ASP A 106 1.94 24.62 -69.71
C ASP A 106 1.13 24.65 -71.02
N GLY A 107 1.48 23.83 -72.01
CA GLY A 107 0.84 23.83 -73.34
C GLY A 107 1.09 25.14 -74.11
N SER A 108 1.48 25.06 -75.37
CA SER A 108 1.76 26.24 -76.20
C SER A 108 0.74 26.38 -77.30
N GLY A 109 0.39 27.63 -77.63
CA GLY A 109 -0.62 27.94 -78.62
C GLY A 109 -2.05 27.89 -78.07
N CYS A 110 -2.94 28.58 -78.77
CA CYS A 110 -4.31 28.85 -78.35
C CYS A 110 -5.27 28.37 -79.43
N VAL A 111 -6.28 27.58 -79.05
CA VAL A 111 -7.44 27.25 -79.89
C VAL A 111 -8.68 27.73 -79.17
N MET A 112 -9.48 28.59 -79.81
CA MET A 112 -10.76 29.08 -79.27
C MET A 112 -11.92 28.74 -80.20
N TRP A 113 -13.03 28.30 -79.60
CA TRP A 113 -14.30 28.03 -80.28
C TRP A 113 -15.27 29.16 -80.05
N THR A 114 -15.86 29.68 -81.14
CA THR A 114 -16.87 30.76 -81.10
C THR A 114 -18.29 30.29 -81.43
N ASN A 115 -18.47 28.99 -81.66
CA ASN A 115 -19.75 28.37 -81.94
C ASN A 115 -19.91 27.08 -81.11
N ASN A 116 -21.07 26.45 -81.21
CA ASN A 116 -21.41 25.22 -80.50
C ASN A 116 -20.34 24.14 -80.70
N ILE A 117 -19.85 23.58 -79.59
CA ILE A 117 -18.87 22.49 -79.61
C ILE A 117 -19.58 21.16 -79.86
N VAL A 118 -19.03 20.34 -80.76
CA VAL A 118 -19.52 19.00 -81.13
C VAL A 118 -18.35 18.02 -81.19
N ASP A 119 -18.64 16.72 -81.16
CA ASP A 119 -17.67 15.61 -81.20
C ASP A 119 -16.65 15.59 -80.03
N VAL A 120 -17.07 16.05 -78.85
CA VAL A 120 -16.26 15.95 -77.63
C VAL A 120 -16.45 14.57 -76.99
N ARG A 121 -15.35 13.86 -76.74
CA ARG A 121 -15.38 12.53 -76.11
C ARG A 121 -14.21 12.30 -75.18
N TYR A 122 -14.40 11.49 -74.14
CA TYR A 122 -13.29 11.08 -73.28
C TYR A 122 -12.33 10.16 -74.05
N VAL A 123 -11.03 10.43 -73.94
CA VAL A 123 -9.98 9.59 -74.53
C VAL A 123 -8.81 9.46 -73.56
N ASP A 124 -8.19 8.30 -73.53
CA ASP A 124 -6.96 8.10 -72.77
C ASP A 124 -5.85 8.99 -73.35
N LYS A 125 -5.25 9.83 -72.51
CA LYS A 125 -4.34 10.94 -72.89
C LYS A 125 -5.01 12.11 -73.64
N GLY A 126 -6.28 12.38 -73.36
CA GLY A 126 -6.99 13.55 -73.88
C GLY A 126 -6.50 14.90 -73.30
N GLN A 127 -6.95 15.99 -73.91
CA GLN A 127 -6.55 17.35 -73.55
C GLN A 127 -7.58 18.02 -72.63
N ASN A 128 -7.18 19.12 -71.99
CA ASN A 128 -8.07 19.94 -71.16
C ASN A 128 -8.81 20.96 -72.03
N LEU A 129 -10.14 20.91 -72.00
CA LEU A 129 -11.01 21.90 -72.63
C LEU A 129 -11.57 22.84 -71.56
N TYR A 130 -11.37 24.15 -71.74
CA TYR A 130 -11.83 25.19 -70.82
C TYR A 130 -13.14 25.78 -71.33
N LEU A 131 -14.27 25.36 -70.75
CA LEU A 131 -15.61 25.76 -71.17
C LEU A 131 -16.07 27.01 -70.41
N ARG A 132 -16.53 28.04 -71.12
CA ARG A 132 -17.02 29.29 -70.53
C ARG A 132 -18.39 29.10 -69.88
N LEU A 133 -18.58 29.53 -68.64
CA LEU A 133 -19.82 29.48 -67.86
C LEU A 133 -20.09 30.83 -67.17
N ALA A 134 -21.35 31.14 -66.87
CA ALA A 134 -21.73 32.35 -66.14
C ALA A 134 -21.21 32.30 -64.69
N LYS A 135 -20.86 33.46 -64.10
CA LYS A 135 -20.34 33.57 -62.72
C LYS A 135 -21.22 32.90 -61.67
N SER A 136 -22.53 32.96 -61.86
CA SER A 136 -23.53 32.37 -60.99
C SER A 136 -23.52 30.84 -60.99
N GLU A 137 -23.04 30.20 -62.06
CA GLU A 137 -22.84 28.75 -62.14
C GLU A 137 -21.48 28.31 -61.58
N LEU A 138 -20.52 29.24 -61.47
CA LEU A 138 -19.21 29.01 -60.86
C LEU A 138 -19.22 29.20 -59.34
N ALA A 139 -20.19 29.96 -58.81
CA ALA A 139 -20.41 30.13 -57.37
C ALA A 139 -21.21 28.95 -56.82
N SER A 140 -20.59 28.12 -55.97
CA SER A 140 -21.32 27.05 -55.28
C SER A 140 -22.43 27.68 -54.42
N ARG A 141 -23.70 27.40 -54.74
CA ARG A 141 -24.84 27.66 -53.85
C ARG A 141 -24.65 26.90 -52.54
N LYS A 142 -24.02 27.52 -51.54
CA LYS A 142 -24.27 27.16 -50.13
C LYS A 142 -25.69 27.62 -49.82
N ARG A 143 -26.63 26.69 -49.89
CA ARG A 143 -28.03 26.90 -49.54
C ARG A 143 -28.09 27.46 -48.12
N MET A 144 -28.66 28.65 -48.03
CA MET A 144 -28.88 29.45 -46.83
C MET A 144 -29.85 28.71 -45.88
N VAL A 145 -29.32 27.86 -45.01
CA VAL A 145 -30.00 27.34 -43.80
C VAL A 145 -29.13 27.55 -42.54
N ALA A 146 -27.88 27.97 -42.71
CA ALA A 146 -26.94 28.12 -41.60
C ALA A 146 -27.24 29.30 -40.67
N THR A 147 -27.85 30.41 -41.12
CA THR A 147 -27.95 31.63 -40.31
C THR A 147 -28.94 31.56 -39.14
N LYS A 148 -29.98 30.72 -39.23
CA LYS A 148 -30.95 30.54 -38.11
C LYS A 148 -30.48 29.56 -37.03
N ILE A 149 -29.45 28.74 -37.29
CA ILE A 149 -28.91 27.77 -36.33
C ILE A 149 -27.56 28.27 -35.79
N VAL A 150 -26.72 28.89 -36.63
CA VAL A 150 -25.37 29.30 -36.25
C VAL A 150 -25.35 30.45 -35.24
N LEU A 151 -26.25 31.43 -35.34
CA LEU A 151 -26.35 32.52 -34.36
C LEU A 151 -26.74 32.04 -32.94
N PRO A 152 -27.81 31.23 -32.76
CA PRO A 152 -28.13 30.68 -31.44
C PRO A 152 -27.11 29.64 -31.00
N VAL A 153 -26.46 28.88 -31.88
CA VAL A 153 -25.39 27.94 -31.50
C VAL A 153 -24.14 28.68 -31.04
N ILE A 154 -23.74 29.78 -31.69
CA ILE A 154 -22.62 30.63 -31.25
C ILE A 154 -22.97 31.33 -29.94
N ALA A 155 -24.19 31.87 -29.78
CA ALA A 155 -24.63 32.46 -28.53
C ALA A 155 -24.71 31.42 -27.39
N SER A 156 -25.16 30.19 -27.69
CA SER A 156 -25.18 29.08 -26.74
C SER A 156 -23.78 28.60 -26.39
N LEU A 157 -22.84 28.58 -27.35
CA LEU A 157 -21.43 28.28 -27.11
C LEU A 157 -20.77 29.36 -26.26
N LEU A 158 -21.03 30.64 -26.53
CA LEU A 158 -20.51 31.75 -25.74
C LEU A 158 -21.10 31.74 -24.32
N ALA A 159 -22.39 31.42 -24.17
CA ALA A 159 -23.04 31.25 -22.87
C ALA A 159 -22.50 30.01 -22.12
N LEU A 160 -22.23 28.90 -22.81
CA LEU A 160 -21.61 27.71 -22.23
C LEU A 160 -20.16 27.95 -21.83
N VAL A 161 -19.40 28.72 -22.62
CA VAL A 161 -18.03 29.13 -22.28
C VAL A 161 -18.05 30.10 -21.10
N ALA A 162 -18.95 31.09 -21.07
CA ALA A 162 -19.11 31.99 -19.93
C ALA A 162 -19.59 31.24 -18.67
N ALA A 163 -20.50 30.29 -18.81
CA ALA A 163 -20.95 29.42 -17.71
C ALA A 163 -19.83 28.48 -17.26
N ALA A 164 -19.01 27.94 -18.16
CA ALA A 164 -17.85 27.13 -17.82
C ALA A 164 -16.76 27.96 -17.13
N VAL A 165 -16.51 29.20 -17.57
CA VAL A 165 -15.59 30.14 -16.91
C VAL A 165 -16.13 30.56 -15.54
N TYR A 166 -17.42 30.87 -15.42
CA TYR A 166 -18.08 31.17 -14.15
C TYR A 166 -18.11 29.95 -13.22
N LEU A 167 -18.35 28.75 -13.75
CA LEU A 167 -18.28 27.49 -13.00
C LEU A 167 -16.84 27.19 -12.61
N VAL A 168 -15.83 27.40 -13.45
CA VAL A 168 -14.41 27.25 -13.11
C VAL A 168 -13.99 28.29 -12.09
N TRP A 169 -14.46 29.54 -12.19
CA TRP A 169 -14.22 30.58 -11.19
C TRP A 169 -14.91 30.25 -9.86
N LYS A 170 -16.17 29.78 -9.90
CA LYS A 170 -16.93 29.30 -8.74
C LYS A 170 -16.35 28.00 -8.17
N PHE A 171 -15.79 27.11 -9.00
CA PHE A 171 -15.08 25.90 -8.62
C PHE A 171 -13.68 26.23 -8.12
N ARG A 172 -13.01 27.28 -8.59
CA ARG A 172 -11.73 27.75 -8.04
C ARG A 172 -11.93 28.47 -6.72
N LEU A 173 -13.00 29.26 -6.56
CA LEU A 173 -13.43 29.83 -5.29
C LEU A 173 -13.93 28.74 -4.33
N ARG A 174 -14.70 27.75 -4.81
CA ARG A 174 -15.11 26.56 -4.04
C ARG A 174 -13.99 25.55 -3.84
N ALA A 175 -12.95 25.50 -4.66
CA ALA A 175 -11.77 24.64 -4.49
C ALA A 175 -10.69 25.31 -3.66
N GLN A 176 -10.65 26.65 -3.59
CA GLN A 176 -9.90 27.38 -2.58
C GLN A 176 -10.62 27.26 -1.22
N ARG A 177 -11.95 27.41 -1.17
CA ARG A 177 -12.75 27.11 0.05
C ARG A 177 -12.72 25.62 0.42
N ARG A 178 -12.85 24.70 -0.55
CA ARG A 178 -12.67 23.25 -0.34
C ARG A 178 -11.23 22.86 -0.08
N LYS A 179 -10.18 23.53 -0.58
CA LYS A 179 -8.79 23.24 -0.16
C LYS A 179 -8.61 23.64 1.30
N LYS A 180 -9.15 24.79 1.71
CA LYS A 180 -9.19 25.21 3.12
C LYS A 180 -10.00 24.23 3.96
N ASP A 181 -11.17 23.79 3.51
CA ASP A 181 -12.03 22.82 4.21
C ASP A 181 -11.53 21.37 4.12
N ILE A 182 -10.79 20.96 3.08
CA ILE A 182 -10.18 19.63 2.91
C ILE A 182 -8.87 19.56 3.67
N GLN A 183 -8.06 20.62 3.74
CA GLN A 183 -6.95 20.69 4.70
C GLN A 183 -7.49 20.69 6.13
N LYS A 184 -8.58 21.43 6.41
CA LYS A 184 -9.25 21.41 7.72
C LYS A 184 -9.88 20.04 8.04
N LYS A 185 -10.53 19.36 7.08
CA LYS A 185 -11.15 18.02 7.25
C LYS A 185 -10.16 16.86 7.21
N ALA A 186 -9.11 16.91 6.40
CA ALA A 186 -8.02 15.92 6.42
C ALA A 186 -7.25 16.00 7.73
N MET A 187 -7.17 17.19 8.33
CA MET A 187 -6.60 17.39 9.65
C MET A 187 -7.53 16.98 10.79
N VAL A 188 -8.84 17.30 10.71
CA VAL A 188 -9.82 16.70 11.64
C VAL A 188 -9.72 15.19 11.55
N GLY A 189 -9.59 14.58 10.36
CA GLY A 189 -9.33 13.14 10.21
C GLY A 189 -8.01 12.66 10.86
N TYR A 190 -6.91 13.41 10.71
CA TYR A 190 -5.61 13.08 11.32
C TYR A 190 -5.59 13.27 12.85
N LEU A 191 -6.35 14.22 13.40
CA LEU A 191 -6.46 14.50 14.84
C LEU A 191 -7.58 13.71 15.54
N THR A 192 -8.68 13.38 14.86
CA THR A 192 -9.83 12.62 15.42
C THR A 192 -9.57 11.12 15.55
N THR A 193 -8.38 10.65 15.14
CA THR A 193 -7.92 9.27 15.43
C THR A 193 -7.47 9.11 16.90
N SER A 194 -7.80 10.05 17.79
CA SER A 194 -7.68 9.91 19.25
C SER A 194 -9.07 10.00 19.88
N HIS A 195 -9.66 8.86 20.22
CA HIS A 195 -10.93 8.77 20.93
C HIS A 195 -10.80 9.03 22.44
N GLU A 196 -9.75 9.75 22.88
CA GLU A 196 -9.40 9.91 24.31
C GLU A 196 -9.44 11.33 24.86
N LEU A 197 -9.76 12.37 24.08
CA LEU A 197 -10.08 13.67 24.67
C LEU A 197 -11.20 14.36 23.91
N GLY A 198 -12.40 14.30 24.48
CA GLY A 198 -13.55 15.11 24.04
C GLY A 198 -13.32 16.58 24.36
N ASP A 199 -12.94 17.36 23.36
CA ASP A 199 -13.31 18.78 23.27
C ASP A 199 -13.13 19.25 21.81
N GLU A 200 -14.15 19.90 21.25
CA GLU A 200 -14.23 20.29 19.84
C GLU A 200 -13.48 21.59 19.48
N ASN A 201 -12.67 22.16 20.39
CA ASN A 201 -12.13 23.52 20.25
C ASN A 201 -10.59 23.62 20.32
N LEU A 202 -9.85 22.99 19.40
CA LEU A 202 -8.44 23.33 19.18
C LEU A 202 -8.27 24.33 18.02
N GLU A 203 -8.06 25.61 18.36
CA GLU A 203 -7.71 26.66 17.39
C GLU A 203 -6.18 26.78 17.23
N LEU A 204 -5.52 25.78 16.62
CA LEU A 204 -4.12 25.93 16.21
C LEU A 204 -4.04 26.62 14.83
N PRO A 205 -3.33 27.77 14.67
CA PRO A 205 -3.22 28.46 13.38
C PRO A 205 -2.41 27.66 12.34
N PHE A 206 -2.95 27.52 11.12
CA PHE A 206 -2.21 26.97 9.97
C PHE A 206 -1.51 28.08 9.20
N VAL A 207 -0.24 27.86 8.92
CA VAL A 207 0.56 28.75 8.06
C VAL A 207 0.77 28.05 6.72
N SER A 208 0.62 28.79 5.62
CA SER A 208 0.81 28.19 4.30
C SER A 208 2.28 27.87 4.06
N PHE A 209 2.55 26.82 3.28
CA PHE A 209 3.93 26.46 2.94
C PHE A 209 4.65 27.60 2.20
N GLU A 210 3.92 28.35 1.37
CA GLU A 210 4.43 29.53 0.65
C GLU A 210 4.87 30.65 1.62
N ASP A 211 4.08 30.91 2.66
CA ASP A 211 4.44 31.88 3.70
C ASP A 211 5.69 31.43 4.47
N ILE A 212 5.83 30.13 4.75
CA ILE A 212 6.99 29.55 5.44
C ILE A 212 8.25 29.64 4.59
N VAL A 213 8.16 29.28 3.29
CA VAL A 213 9.25 29.41 2.34
C VAL A 213 9.69 30.87 2.26
N THR A 214 8.76 31.81 2.20
CA THR A 214 9.07 33.25 2.21
C THR A 214 9.70 33.68 3.53
N ALA A 215 9.12 33.27 4.66
CA ALA A 215 9.57 33.63 6.00
C ALA A 215 10.99 33.13 6.32
N THR A 216 11.40 32.01 5.73
CA THR A 216 12.70 31.36 5.96
C THR A 216 13.74 31.67 4.89
N ASP A 217 13.41 32.54 3.92
CA ASP A 217 14.20 32.79 2.72
C ASP A 217 14.58 31.48 2.01
N ASN A 218 13.54 30.71 1.65
CA ASN A 218 13.63 29.40 1.02
C ASN A 218 14.49 28.39 1.79
N PHE A 219 14.32 28.36 3.12
CA PHE A 219 15.11 27.51 4.03
C PHE A 219 16.62 27.74 3.88
N SER A 220 17.04 29.01 3.76
CA SER A 220 18.44 29.40 3.69
C SER A 220 19.24 28.83 4.87
N GLU A 221 20.47 28.38 4.60
CA GLU A 221 21.39 27.89 5.63
C GLU A 221 21.78 29.03 6.60
N ASP A 222 21.75 30.29 6.16
CA ASP A 222 21.98 31.46 7.02
C ASP A 222 20.90 31.63 8.10
N ASN A 223 19.71 31.07 7.85
CA ASN A 223 18.60 31.05 8.80
C ASN A 223 18.59 29.76 9.63
N MET A 224 19.53 28.83 9.48
CA MET A 224 19.54 27.59 10.24
C MET A 224 19.93 27.83 11.70
N LEU A 225 19.07 27.40 12.62
CA LEU A 225 19.31 27.47 14.06
C LEU A 225 19.99 26.20 14.59
N GLY A 226 19.71 25.04 13.98
CA GLY A 226 20.32 23.76 14.33
C GLY A 226 19.80 22.59 13.50
N GLN A 227 20.53 21.48 13.53
CA GLN A 227 20.18 20.23 12.86
C GLN A 227 20.43 19.04 13.80
N GLY A 228 19.45 18.15 13.93
CA GLY A 228 19.55 16.93 14.77
C GLY A 228 18.83 15.74 14.14
N GLY A 229 18.73 14.62 14.88
CA GLY A 229 18.06 13.39 14.41
C GLY A 229 16.58 13.58 14.07
N PHE A 230 15.96 14.63 14.62
CA PHE A 230 14.55 14.98 14.43
C PHE A 230 14.31 16.05 13.35
N GLY A 231 15.33 16.42 12.57
CA GLY A 231 15.23 17.36 11.45
C GLY A 231 16.01 18.66 11.62
N LYS A 232 15.73 19.63 10.72
CA LYS A 232 16.40 20.94 10.67
C LYS A 232 15.49 22.03 11.23
N VAL A 233 16.04 22.97 12.00
CA VAL A 233 15.31 24.10 12.56
C VAL A 233 15.82 25.40 11.95
N TYR A 234 14.89 26.24 11.48
CA TYR A 234 15.18 27.51 10.82
C TYR A 234 14.55 28.68 11.58
N LYS A 235 15.23 29.82 11.60
CA LYS A 235 14.64 31.11 11.98
C LYS A 235 13.77 31.59 10.82
N GLY A 236 12.59 32.11 11.12
CA GLY A 236 11.73 32.72 10.11
C GLY A 236 11.03 33.97 10.61
N MET A 237 10.65 34.82 9.67
CA MET A 237 9.88 36.06 9.90
C MET A 237 8.47 35.91 9.33
N LEU A 238 7.48 35.71 10.20
CA LEU A 238 6.09 35.54 9.79
C LEU A 238 5.30 36.86 9.92
N GLY A 239 4.63 37.29 8.86
CA GLY A 239 3.90 38.57 8.82
C GLY A 239 4.83 39.79 8.95
N GLU A 240 4.30 40.93 9.42
CA GLU A 240 5.06 42.19 9.37
C GLU A 240 6.22 42.30 10.38
N LYS A 241 6.38 41.38 11.35
CA LYS A 241 7.52 41.40 12.32
C LYS A 241 7.66 40.22 13.31
N LYS A 242 6.99 39.07 13.12
CA LYS A 242 7.01 38.00 14.14
C LYS A 242 8.12 36.98 13.88
N GLU A 243 9.14 36.98 14.74
CA GLU A 243 10.19 35.94 14.74
C GLU A 243 9.64 34.59 15.22
N VAL A 244 9.92 33.54 14.46
CA VAL A 244 9.50 32.16 14.75
C VAL A 244 10.64 31.17 14.50
N ALA A 245 10.59 30.03 15.19
CA ALA A 245 11.45 28.88 14.91
C ALA A 245 10.66 27.81 14.17
N ILE A 246 11.13 27.39 13.00
CA ILE A 246 10.43 26.46 12.09
C ILE A 246 11.22 25.16 12.04
N LYS A 247 10.70 24.12 12.69
CA LYS A 247 11.25 22.76 12.68
C LYS A 247 10.68 22.02 11.47
N ARG A 248 11.54 21.66 10.53
CA ARG A 248 11.24 20.85 9.34
C ARG A 248 11.64 19.40 9.62
N LEU A 249 10.66 18.52 9.73
CA LEU A 249 10.88 17.10 10.03
C LEU A 249 11.41 16.38 8.78
N GLY A 250 12.28 15.38 8.97
CA GLY A 250 12.94 14.67 7.87
C GLY A 250 11.97 13.91 6.96
N GLN A 251 12.22 13.93 5.64
CA GLN A 251 11.49 13.12 4.67
C GLN A 251 12.05 11.68 4.68
N GLY A 252 11.23 10.68 5.05
CA GLY A 252 11.52 9.27 4.76
C GLY A 252 11.41 8.26 5.91
N SER A 253 11.12 8.66 7.15
CA SER A 253 10.89 7.71 8.25
C SER A 253 9.41 7.65 8.63
N GLY A 254 8.88 6.45 8.91
CA GLY A 254 7.57 6.29 9.56
C GLY A 254 7.52 6.98 10.93
N GLN A 255 8.68 7.16 11.55
CA GLN A 255 8.89 7.81 12.84
C GLN A 255 8.55 9.32 12.83
N GLY A 256 8.89 10.06 11.75
CA GLY A 256 8.60 11.49 11.66
C GLY A 256 7.10 11.84 11.60
N ALA A 257 6.23 10.88 11.25
CA ALA A 257 4.78 11.07 11.29
C ALA A 257 4.21 10.89 12.72
N GLU A 258 4.76 9.96 13.49
CA GLU A 258 4.39 9.74 14.90
C GLU A 258 4.89 10.89 15.79
N GLU A 259 6.13 11.35 15.57
CA GLU A 259 6.70 12.51 16.27
C GLU A 259 5.92 13.80 15.98
N PHE A 260 5.58 14.05 14.71
CA PHE A 260 4.73 15.18 14.34
C PHE A 260 3.36 15.10 15.03
N ARG A 261 2.75 13.91 15.07
CA ARG A 261 1.47 13.69 15.75
C ARG A 261 1.58 13.96 17.24
N ASN A 262 2.61 13.44 17.91
CA ASN A 262 2.86 13.66 19.33
C ASN A 262 3.05 15.15 19.63
N GLU A 263 3.94 15.85 18.92
CA GLU A 263 4.18 17.28 19.14
C GLU A 263 2.92 18.13 18.90
N VAL A 264 2.13 17.85 17.86
CA VAL A 264 0.88 18.58 17.57
C VAL A 264 -0.22 18.28 18.59
N VAL A 265 -0.41 17.01 18.99
CA VAL A 265 -1.48 16.62 19.93
C VAL A 265 -1.16 17.09 21.35
N LEU A 266 0.11 17.01 21.77
CA LEU A 266 0.57 17.39 23.10
C LEU A 266 0.67 18.91 23.27
N ILE A 267 1.50 19.58 22.46
CA ILE A 267 1.89 20.97 22.73
C ILE A 267 0.75 21.94 22.41
N ALA A 268 -0.16 21.59 21.51
CA ALA A 268 -1.32 22.43 21.21
C ALA A 268 -2.26 22.59 22.42
N LYS A 269 -2.25 21.66 23.39
CA LYS A 269 -3.05 21.69 24.61
C LYS A 269 -2.28 22.15 25.84
N LEU A 270 -0.95 22.22 25.77
CA LEU A 270 -0.09 22.58 26.88
C LEU A 270 0.27 24.06 26.81
N GLN A 271 -0.11 24.81 27.83
CA GLN A 271 0.25 26.21 27.96
C GLN A 271 0.84 26.44 29.35
N HIS A 272 2.15 26.55 29.43
CA HIS A 272 2.85 26.81 30.67
C HIS A 272 4.11 27.64 30.40
N ARG A 273 4.47 28.52 31.37
CA ARG A 273 5.61 29.45 31.25
C ARG A 273 6.97 28.75 31.03
N ASN A 274 7.09 27.49 31.47
CA ASN A 274 8.30 26.67 31.33
C ASN A 274 8.21 25.61 30.22
N LEU A 275 7.27 25.74 29.28
CA LEU A 275 7.18 24.90 28.09
C LEU A 275 7.27 25.77 26.83
N VAL A 276 7.88 25.27 25.77
CA VAL A 276 7.95 25.99 24.49
C VAL A 276 6.58 25.96 23.80
N ARG A 277 6.11 27.13 23.38
CA ARG A 277 4.80 27.29 22.77
C ARG A 277 4.82 26.98 21.27
N LEU A 278 4.00 26.03 20.86
CA LEU A 278 3.66 25.80 19.45
C LEU A 278 2.70 26.90 18.97
N LEU A 279 3.10 27.62 17.92
CA LEU A 279 2.35 28.72 17.32
C LEU A 279 1.49 28.29 16.14
N GLY A 280 1.85 27.18 15.50
CA GLY A 280 1.18 26.67 14.32
C GLY A 280 1.89 25.45 13.73
N CYS A 281 1.30 24.86 12.70
CA CYS A 281 1.95 23.83 11.90
C CYS A 281 1.60 23.98 10.42
N CYS A 282 2.37 23.31 9.57
CA CYS A 282 2.13 23.23 8.14
C CYS A 282 2.33 21.79 7.65
N ILE A 283 1.38 21.30 6.86
CA ILE A 283 1.41 20.00 6.22
C ILE A 283 1.19 20.21 4.72
N CYS A 284 2.19 19.87 3.90
CA CYS A 284 2.14 20.03 2.44
C CYS A 284 2.80 18.83 1.74
N GLY A 285 1.99 17.90 1.22
CA GLY A 285 2.53 16.64 0.70
C GLY A 285 3.19 15.84 1.83
N ASP A 286 4.47 15.49 1.65
CA ASP A 286 5.28 14.79 2.66
C ASP A 286 5.96 15.74 3.67
N GLU A 287 5.92 17.06 3.42
CA GLU A 287 6.48 18.08 4.31
C GLU A 287 5.63 18.24 5.57
N LYS A 288 6.29 18.12 6.72
CA LYS A 288 5.71 18.33 8.06
C LYS A 288 6.56 19.37 8.78
N LEU A 289 5.97 20.54 9.03
CA LEU A 289 6.65 21.66 9.68
C LEU A 289 5.91 22.09 10.94
N LEU A 290 6.67 22.33 11.99
CA LEU A 290 6.18 22.84 13.28
C LEU A 290 6.74 24.25 13.49
N ILE A 291 5.87 25.18 13.89
CA ILE A 291 6.23 26.58 14.07
C ILE A 291 6.16 26.89 15.56
N TYR A 292 7.32 27.13 16.16
CA TYR A 292 7.49 27.45 17.57
C TYR A 292 7.77 28.94 17.76
N GLU A 293 7.55 29.42 18.99
CA GLU A 293 8.12 30.70 19.40
C GLU A 293 9.64 30.69 19.26
N TYR A 294 10.22 31.80 18.78
CA TYR A 294 11.67 31.94 18.70
C TYR A 294 12.22 32.29 20.09
N LEU A 295 13.26 31.57 20.52
CA LEU A 295 13.93 31.77 21.80
C LEU A 295 15.38 32.24 21.56
N PRO A 296 15.71 33.51 21.89
CA PRO A 296 16.94 34.14 21.43
C PRO A 296 18.21 33.58 22.07
N ASN A 297 18.10 33.03 23.29
CA ASN A 297 19.24 32.50 24.03
C ASN A 297 19.56 31.04 23.67
N LYS A 298 18.87 30.41 22.71
CA LYS A 298 19.13 29.01 22.28
C LYS A 298 18.98 28.01 23.45
N SER A 299 19.63 26.87 23.37
CA SER A 299 19.56 25.77 24.33
C SER A 299 20.56 25.89 25.49
N LEU A 300 20.23 25.29 26.63
CA LEU A 300 21.02 25.34 27.86
C LEU A 300 22.40 24.70 27.70
N ASP A 301 22.53 23.65 26.90
CA ASP A 301 23.81 23.02 26.56
C ASP A 301 24.84 24.02 25.99
N SER A 302 24.38 24.98 25.19
CA SER A 302 25.21 26.04 24.60
C SER A 302 25.79 27.01 25.63
N PHE A 303 25.28 27.00 26.87
CA PHE A 303 25.88 27.72 27.99
C PHE A 303 26.69 26.80 28.90
N ILE A 304 26.23 25.57 29.13
CA ILE A 304 26.92 24.64 30.04
C ILE A 304 28.28 24.20 29.47
N PHE A 305 28.35 23.94 28.16
CA PHE A 305 29.54 23.37 27.51
C PHE A 305 30.42 24.40 26.79
N ASP A 306 29.96 25.65 26.63
CA ASP A 306 30.76 26.74 26.06
C ASP A 306 31.45 27.54 27.17
N ALA A 307 32.79 27.52 27.20
CA ALA A 307 33.57 28.14 28.28
C ALA A 307 33.38 29.67 28.41
N ALA A 308 32.98 30.37 27.34
CA ALA A 308 32.75 31.81 27.37
C ALA A 308 31.35 32.13 27.92
N ARG A 309 30.32 31.42 27.44
CA ARG A 309 28.92 31.58 27.84
C ARG A 309 28.62 31.01 29.21
N LYS A 310 29.38 30.00 29.66
CA LYS A 310 29.26 29.40 31.00
C LYS A 310 29.35 30.41 32.14
N LYS A 311 30.09 31.51 31.94
CA LYS A 311 30.22 32.63 32.87
C LYS A 311 28.94 33.46 33.03
N LEU A 312 28.01 33.39 32.07
CA LEU A 312 26.71 34.08 32.12
C LEU A 312 25.70 33.32 32.99
N LEU A 313 25.98 32.07 33.35
CA LEU A 313 25.17 31.29 34.29
C LEU A 313 25.71 31.47 35.70
N ASP A 314 25.40 32.60 36.33
CA ASP A 314 25.62 32.78 37.76
C ASP A 314 24.70 31.86 38.59
N TRP A 315 24.96 31.74 39.90
CA TRP A 315 24.18 30.85 40.75
C TRP A 315 22.67 31.19 40.77
N PRO A 316 22.24 32.46 40.92
CA PRO A 316 20.83 32.82 40.84
C PRO A 316 20.16 32.35 39.55
N THR A 317 20.83 32.50 38.41
CA THR A 317 20.29 32.04 37.11
C THR A 317 20.22 30.52 37.03
N ARG A 318 21.24 29.79 37.51
CA ARG A 318 21.23 28.31 37.56
C ARG A 318 20.10 27.79 38.43
N PHE A 319 19.93 28.35 39.62
CA PHE A 319 18.87 27.93 40.54
C PHE A 319 17.48 28.28 40.00
N LYS A 320 17.34 29.43 39.32
CA LYS A 320 16.13 29.80 38.58
C LYS A 320 15.82 28.78 37.47
N ILE A 321 16.82 28.33 36.74
CA ILE A 321 16.68 27.31 35.69
C ILE A 321 16.26 25.96 36.29
N ILE A 322 16.90 25.49 37.36
CA ILE A 322 16.55 24.22 38.04
C ILE A 322 15.08 24.24 38.50
N LYS A 323 14.66 25.33 39.16
CA LYS A 323 13.26 25.50 39.60
C LYS A 323 12.29 25.55 38.42
N GLY A 324 12.64 26.25 37.34
CA GLY A 324 11.81 26.34 36.15
C GLY A 324 11.62 25.01 35.43
N ILE A 325 12.68 24.20 35.30
CA ILE A 325 12.59 22.84 34.73
C ILE A 325 11.70 21.96 35.62
N SER A 326 11.91 22.00 36.95
CA SER A 326 11.14 21.20 37.90
C SER A 326 9.65 21.55 37.86
N ARG A 327 9.30 22.84 37.78
CA ARG A 327 7.91 23.28 37.61
C ARG A 327 7.31 22.89 36.26
N GLY A 328 8.12 22.90 35.20
CA GLY A 328 7.69 22.42 33.88
C GLY A 328 7.35 20.93 33.89
N LEU A 329 8.17 20.11 34.55
CA LEU A 329 7.93 18.67 34.71
C LEU A 329 6.76 18.37 35.63
N LEU A 330 6.63 19.08 36.76
CA LEU A 330 5.46 18.99 37.63
C LEU A 330 4.16 19.23 36.85
N TYR A 331 4.14 20.27 36.02
CA TYR A 331 2.98 20.55 35.19
C TYR A 331 2.66 19.39 34.23
N LEU A 332 3.67 18.80 33.59
CA LEU A 332 3.46 17.67 32.68
C LEU A 332 2.97 16.41 33.41
N HIS A 333 3.50 16.12 34.60
CA HIS A 333 3.23 14.88 35.31
C HIS A 333 1.93 14.94 36.14
N GLU A 334 1.66 16.06 36.82
CA GLU A 334 0.62 16.14 37.85
C GLU A 334 -0.41 17.27 37.59
N ASP A 335 0.00 18.47 37.15
CA ASP A 335 -0.95 19.61 37.08
C ASP A 335 -1.71 19.74 35.76
N SER A 336 -1.27 19.09 34.68
CA SER A 336 -1.98 19.14 33.41
C SER A 336 -3.13 18.12 33.39
N ARG A 337 -4.12 18.33 32.52
CA ARG A 337 -5.30 17.44 32.40
C ARG A 337 -4.94 15.99 32.02
N LEU A 338 -3.71 15.78 31.55
CA LEU A 338 -3.20 14.49 31.11
C LEU A 338 -1.86 14.26 31.78
N THR A 339 -1.60 13.06 32.29
CA THR A 339 -0.26 12.74 32.77
C THR A 339 0.65 12.51 31.55
N ILE A 340 1.69 13.32 31.41
CA ILE A 340 2.58 13.33 30.25
C ILE A 340 4.02 13.10 30.69
N VAL A 341 4.69 12.11 30.10
CA VAL A 341 6.11 11.82 30.36
C VAL A 341 6.93 12.19 29.14
N HIS A 342 7.93 13.08 29.31
CA HIS A 342 8.71 13.67 28.21
C HIS A 342 9.66 12.67 27.51
N ARG A 343 10.33 11.81 28.28
CA ARG A 343 11.26 10.73 27.84
C ARG A 343 12.56 11.12 27.14
N ASP A 344 12.68 12.34 26.62
CA ASP A 344 13.95 12.87 26.05
C ASP A 344 14.38 14.18 26.72
N LEU A 345 14.46 14.18 28.06
CA LEU A 345 14.88 15.37 28.80
C LEU A 345 16.41 15.46 28.85
N LYS A 346 16.97 16.50 28.24
CA LYS A 346 18.42 16.76 28.18
C LYS A 346 18.70 18.26 28.02
N PRO A 347 19.92 18.75 28.33
CA PRO A 347 20.24 20.17 28.24
C PRO A 347 20.01 20.81 26.85
N SER A 348 20.13 20.05 25.75
CA SER A 348 19.84 20.56 24.40
C SER A 348 18.34 20.81 24.15
N ASN A 349 17.47 20.16 24.92
CA ASN A 349 16.01 20.26 24.81
C ASN A 349 15.43 21.28 25.81
N ILE A 350 16.28 21.94 26.61
CA ILE A 350 15.91 23.07 27.46
C ILE A 350 16.32 24.36 26.75
N LEU A 351 15.35 25.10 26.22
CA LEU A 351 15.58 26.37 25.56
C LEU A 351 15.44 27.54 26.56
N LEU A 352 16.16 28.63 26.32
CA LEU A 352 16.18 29.81 27.18
C LEU A 352 15.56 31.01 26.46
N ASP A 353 14.60 31.66 27.12
CA ASP A 353 14.05 32.93 26.64
C ASP A 353 14.99 34.11 26.91
N ALA A 354 14.58 35.32 26.51
CA ALA A 354 15.38 36.54 26.67
C ALA A 354 15.77 36.83 28.14
N ASP A 355 14.97 36.39 29.10
CA ASP A 355 15.16 36.61 30.54
C ASP A 355 15.81 35.41 31.25
N MET A 356 16.41 34.50 30.47
CA MET A 356 17.04 33.26 30.95
C MET A 356 16.09 32.32 31.69
N ASN A 357 14.78 32.36 31.40
CA ASN A 357 13.85 31.35 31.90
C ASN A 357 13.94 30.07 31.05
N PRO A 358 13.92 28.88 31.67
CA PRO A 358 13.94 27.62 30.94
C PRO A 358 12.56 27.28 30.38
N LYS A 359 12.57 26.76 29.15
CA LYS A 359 11.41 26.18 28.49
C LYS A 359 11.75 24.80 27.94
N ILE A 360 10.99 23.80 28.36
CA ILE A 360 11.13 22.41 27.89
C ILE A 360 10.57 22.33 26.46
N SER A 361 11.33 21.69 25.57
CA SER A 361 11.02 21.53 24.15
C SER A 361 11.24 20.08 23.70
N ASP A 362 10.81 19.77 22.48
CA ASP A 362 11.04 18.49 21.80
C ASP A 362 10.26 17.29 22.37
N PHE A 363 8.94 17.36 22.24
CA PHE A 363 7.99 16.34 22.72
C PHE A 363 7.78 15.16 21.75
N GLY A 364 8.60 15.01 20.71
CA GLY A 364 8.43 13.96 19.70
C GLY A 364 8.36 12.54 20.30
N MET A 365 9.03 12.34 21.43
CA MET A 365 9.12 11.07 22.16
C MET A 365 8.16 10.95 23.36
N ALA A 366 7.38 11.99 23.64
CA ALA A 366 6.56 12.08 24.84
C ALA A 366 5.35 11.13 24.78
N ARG A 367 4.87 10.69 25.95
CA ARG A 367 3.72 9.78 26.09
C ARG A 367 2.62 10.36 26.97
N ILE A 368 1.37 10.05 26.63
CA ILE A 368 0.15 10.48 27.34
C ILE A 368 -0.44 9.28 28.07
N PHE A 369 -0.87 9.49 29.32
CA PHE A 369 -1.66 8.54 30.09
C PHE A 369 -3.05 9.14 30.36
N GLY A 370 -4.11 8.38 30.07
CA GLY A 370 -5.49 8.77 30.39
C GLY A 370 -5.78 8.58 31.88
N GLY A 371 -6.65 9.39 32.47
CA GLY A 371 -6.84 9.50 33.93
C GLY A 371 -7.23 8.23 34.72
N ASN A 372 -7.47 7.09 34.04
CA ASN A 372 -7.74 5.78 34.65
C ASN A 372 -6.70 4.69 34.30
N GLN A 373 -5.66 5.01 33.52
CA GLN A 373 -4.59 4.09 33.13
C GLN A 373 -3.38 4.31 34.03
N HIS A 374 -3.18 3.45 35.03
CA HIS A 374 -1.99 3.49 35.90
C HIS A 374 -0.82 2.62 35.40
N GLU A 375 -1.01 1.85 34.32
CA GLU A 375 -0.03 0.89 33.81
C GLU A 375 -0.07 0.80 32.28
N ALA A 376 1.12 0.80 31.66
CA ALA A 376 1.29 0.55 30.23
C ALA A 376 2.51 -0.35 29.99
N ASN A 377 2.32 -1.44 29.24
CA ASN A 377 3.43 -2.29 28.79
C ASN A 377 4.19 -1.62 27.64
N THR A 378 5.52 -1.57 27.74
CA THR A 378 6.39 -1.05 26.68
C THR A 378 7.24 -2.17 26.12
N ASN A 379 7.01 -2.57 24.86
CA ASN A 379 7.84 -3.57 24.17
C ASN A 379 9.19 -3.01 23.68
N ARG A 380 9.46 -1.73 23.96
CA ARG A 380 10.66 -1.02 23.48
C ARG A 380 11.06 0.03 24.52
N VAL A 381 12.25 -0.13 25.07
CA VAL A 381 12.91 0.91 25.87
C VAL A 381 13.46 1.96 24.89
N VAL A 382 13.22 3.24 25.17
CA VAL A 382 13.64 4.34 24.30
C VAL A 382 14.20 5.46 25.16
N GLY A 383 15.41 5.92 24.82
CA GLY A 383 16.33 6.72 25.61
C GLY A 383 17.77 6.23 25.38
N THR A 384 18.79 6.99 25.77
CA THR A 384 20.19 6.54 25.69
C THR A 384 20.39 5.34 26.62
N TYR A 385 20.73 4.19 26.07
CA TYR A 385 21.00 2.94 26.78
C TYR A 385 22.46 2.88 27.23
N ASP A 386 22.70 2.69 28.53
CA ASP A 386 23.90 2.06 29.09
C ASP A 386 23.44 0.69 29.65
N GLU A 387 23.81 -0.43 29.00
CA GLU A 387 23.47 -1.79 29.41
C GLU A 387 24.37 -2.30 30.54
N HIS A 388 23.83 -2.85 31.66
CA HIS A 388 24.00 -4.28 32.00
C HIS A 388 23.24 -4.78 33.23
N ASN A 389 23.05 -6.10 33.20
CA ASN A 389 22.14 -6.97 33.94
C ASN A 389 22.69 -7.50 35.29
N HIS A 390 21.78 -8.06 36.09
CA HIS A 390 21.78 -8.44 37.51
C HIS A 390 22.97 -9.20 38.16
N ARG A 391 23.14 -8.94 39.48
CA ARG A 391 23.34 -9.98 40.53
C ARG A 391 22.84 -9.44 41.89
N MET A 392 21.85 -10.12 42.50
CA MET A 392 21.42 -9.90 43.90
C MET A 392 22.08 -11.00 44.75
N ASP A 393 22.73 -10.62 45.85
CA ASP A 393 23.25 -11.56 46.83
C ASP A 393 22.31 -11.63 48.04
N MET A 394 21.84 -12.84 48.33
CA MET A 394 20.80 -13.16 49.30
C MET A 394 21.43 -13.92 50.47
N THR A 395 21.63 -13.26 51.61
CA THR A 395 21.98 -13.99 52.86
C THR A 395 21.32 -13.49 54.13
N SER A 396 20.62 -12.35 54.16
CA SER A 396 20.01 -11.85 55.41
C SER A 396 18.48 -11.96 55.51
N LEU A 397 17.81 -12.53 54.51
CA LEU A 397 16.34 -12.59 54.40
C LEU A 397 15.80 -14.04 54.33
N THR A 398 16.51 -15.01 54.90
CA THR A 398 16.15 -16.44 54.81
C THR A 398 15.21 -16.91 55.92
N ILE A 399 15.08 -16.18 57.03
CA ILE A 399 14.33 -16.66 58.21
C ILE A 399 12.90 -16.11 58.25
N SER A 400 12.66 -14.88 57.77
CA SER A 400 11.33 -14.25 57.81
C SER A 400 10.44 -14.62 56.61
N ILE A 401 11.03 -15.07 55.49
CA ILE A 401 10.30 -15.47 54.27
C ILE A 401 9.74 -16.90 54.38
N LEU A 402 10.37 -17.78 55.18
CA LEU A 402 9.94 -19.17 55.34
C LEU A 402 8.55 -19.31 55.99
N LEU A 403 8.14 -18.34 56.81
CA LEU A 403 6.83 -18.31 57.47
C LEU A 403 5.70 -17.70 56.62
N LEU A 404 6.01 -16.79 55.69
CA LEU A 404 5.02 -16.23 54.76
C LEU A 404 4.78 -17.12 53.52
N LEU A 405 5.75 -17.95 53.13
CA LEU A 405 5.62 -18.89 52.00
C LEU A 405 4.70 -20.10 52.30
N LEU A 406 4.32 -20.33 53.55
CA LEU A 406 3.38 -21.39 53.93
C LEU A 406 1.91 -21.04 53.63
N MET A 407 1.59 -19.79 53.27
CA MET A 407 0.22 -19.32 53.04
C MET A 407 -0.08 -18.83 51.63
N ILE A 408 0.86 -18.94 50.68
CA ILE A 408 0.64 -18.56 49.28
C ILE A 408 0.67 -19.81 48.40
N ARG A 409 -0.51 -20.29 47.98
CA ARG A 409 -0.59 -21.19 46.83
C ARG A 409 -0.24 -20.41 45.57
N VAL A 410 1.02 -20.49 45.13
CA VAL A 410 1.42 -20.07 43.79
C VAL A 410 0.89 -21.12 42.81
N CYS A 411 -0.20 -20.82 42.11
CA CYS A 411 -0.64 -21.64 40.99
C CYS A 411 0.32 -21.37 39.82
N LYS A 412 1.27 -22.28 39.62
CA LYS A 412 2.10 -22.30 38.42
C LYS A 412 1.21 -22.80 37.27
N SER A 413 1.01 -21.98 36.25
CA SER A 413 0.29 -22.39 35.04
C SER A 413 1.05 -23.54 34.37
N ASP A 414 0.46 -24.75 34.36
CA ASP A 414 1.01 -25.93 33.69
C ASP A 414 0.58 -25.85 32.21
N ASP A 415 1.55 -25.74 31.29
CA ASP A 415 1.33 -25.85 29.84
C ASP A 415 1.45 -27.30 29.34
N GLN A 416 1.78 -28.20 30.26
CA GLN A 416 2.13 -29.60 30.02
C GLN A 416 1.26 -30.57 30.83
N LEU A 417 0.71 -31.57 30.14
CA LEU A 417 -0.02 -32.68 30.74
C LEU A 417 0.85 -33.93 30.69
N ALA A 418 1.27 -34.40 31.86
CA ALA A 418 2.03 -35.63 32.03
C ALA A 418 1.12 -36.80 32.43
N SER A 419 1.52 -38.04 32.13
CA SER A 419 0.75 -39.25 32.48
C SER A 419 0.40 -39.34 33.99
N ALA A 420 1.29 -38.83 34.86
CA ALA A 420 1.07 -38.79 36.32
C ALA A 420 0.06 -37.71 36.79
N ARG A 421 -0.41 -36.83 35.91
CA ARG A 421 -1.31 -35.71 36.23
C ARG A 421 -2.45 -35.65 35.21
N PRO A 422 -3.54 -36.43 35.40
CA PRO A 422 -4.71 -36.35 34.53
C PRO A 422 -5.45 -35.02 34.72
N LEU A 423 -6.10 -34.52 33.67
CA LEU A 423 -6.92 -33.32 33.70
C LEU A 423 -8.36 -33.69 34.09
N SER A 424 -8.91 -33.05 35.11
CA SER A 424 -10.27 -33.23 35.59
C SER A 424 -11.14 -31.98 35.35
N PRO A 425 -12.48 -32.05 35.47
CA PRO A 425 -13.34 -30.89 35.32
C PRO A 425 -13.00 -29.82 36.37
N GLY A 426 -12.68 -28.61 35.90
CA GLY A 426 -12.21 -27.49 36.73
C GLY A 426 -10.70 -27.22 36.58
N ASP A 427 -9.93 -28.21 36.13
CA ASP A 427 -8.52 -28.03 35.80
C ASP A 427 -8.36 -27.36 34.43
N LEU A 428 -7.30 -26.55 34.29
CA LEU A 428 -6.95 -25.86 33.05
C LEU A 428 -5.48 -26.08 32.72
N LEU A 429 -5.22 -26.40 31.45
CA LEU A 429 -3.89 -26.37 30.86
C LEU A 429 -3.79 -25.09 30.03
N ILE A 430 -2.87 -24.19 30.35
CA ILE A 430 -2.77 -22.87 29.69
C ILE A 430 -1.45 -22.81 28.93
N SER A 431 -1.49 -22.35 27.68
CA SER A 431 -0.29 -22.23 26.84
C SER A 431 0.73 -21.28 27.48
N LYS A 432 2.02 -21.49 27.19
CA LYS A 432 3.13 -20.77 27.87
C LYS A 432 3.00 -19.24 27.87
N GLY A 433 2.53 -18.64 26.78
CA GLY A 433 2.27 -17.21 26.62
C GLY A 433 0.88 -16.76 27.04
N GLY A 434 0.03 -17.67 27.54
CA GLY A 434 -1.32 -17.37 28.03
C GLY A 434 -2.36 -17.09 26.93
N VAL A 435 -2.09 -17.49 25.68
CA VAL A 435 -2.96 -17.22 24.53
C VAL A 435 -4.16 -18.18 24.50
N PHE A 436 -3.90 -19.47 24.70
CA PHE A 436 -4.90 -20.52 24.65
C PHE A 436 -4.99 -21.28 25.97
N ALA A 437 -6.16 -21.82 26.26
CA ALA A 437 -6.37 -22.76 27.35
C ALA A 437 -7.10 -24.00 26.84
N LEU A 438 -6.74 -25.16 27.39
CA LEU A 438 -7.39 -26.45 27.21
C LEU A 438 -8.05 -26.85 28.54
N GLY A 439 -9.29 -27.32 28.46
CA GLY A 439 -9.99 -27.84 29.64
C GLY A 439 -11.39 -28.34 29.32
N PHE A 440 -12.15 -28.60 30.38
CA PHE A 440 -13.56 -28.98 30.25
C PHE A 440 -14.46 -27.75 30.12
N PHE A 441 -15.40 -27.79 29.17
CA PHE A 441 -16.41 -26.75 28.99
C PHE A 441 -17.80 -27.35 28.76
N SER A 442 -18.82 -26.55 29.11
CA SER A 442 -20.23 -26.79 28.78
C SER A 442 -20.76 -25.57 28.01
N PRO A 443 -21.47 -25.75 26.87
CA PRO A 443 -22.04 -24.64 26.12
C PRO A 443 -23.13 -23.88 26.91
N SER A 444 -23.01 -22.55 27.00
CA SER A 444 -24.02 -21.69 27.65
C SER A 444 -25.27 -21.56 26.78
N GLY A 445 -26.42 -22.02 27.28
CA GLY A 445 -27.70 -21.90 26.55
C GLY A 445 -28.76 -22.96 26.88
N SER A 446 -28.44 -23.99 27.67
CA SER A 446 -29.46 -24.90 28.20
C SER A 446 -29.34 -24.97 29.71
N ASN A 447 -30.43 -24.63 30.40
CA ASN A 447 -30.55 -24.80 31.86
C ASN A 447 -30.59 -26.30 32.28
N THR A 448 -30.18 -27.21 31.39
CA THR A 448 -30.31 -28.67 31.49
C THR A 448 -29.12 -29.45 30.93
N SER A 449 -28.10 -28.85 30.27
CA SER A 449 -27.00 -29.64 29.72
C SER A 449 -26.02 -30.09 30.80
N THR A 450 -26.10 -31.38 31.13
CA THR A 450 -25.09 -32.13 31.88
C THR A 450 -23.86 -32.48 31.05
N SER A 451 -23.83 -32.12 29.76
CA SER A 451 -22.81 -32.53 28.80
C SER A 451 -21.52 -31.71 28.96
N LEU A 452 -20.40 -32.42 29.10
CA LEU A 452 -19.04 -31.89 29.22
C LEU A 452 -18.21 -32.27 27.99
N TYR A 453 -17.47 -31.28 27.50
CA TYR A 453 -16.57 -31.42 26.37
C TYR A 453 -15.17 -30.96 26.75
N VAL A 454 -14.16 -31.61 26.20
CA VAL A 454 -12.76 -31.15 26.25
C VAL A 454 -12.51 -30.25 25.05
N ALA A 455 -12.05 -29.03 25.30
CA ALA A 455 -11.86 -28.04 24.25
C ALA A 455 -10.68 -27.10 24.48
N ILE A 456 -10.26 -26.47 23.39
CA ILE A 456 -9.30 -25.37 23.37
C ILE A 456 -10.06 -24.08 23.08
N TRP A 457 -9.74 -23.01 23.80
CA TRP A 457 -10.30 -21.67 23.60
C TRP A 457 -9.26 -20.57 23.83
N PHE A 458 -9.53 -19.36 23.35
CA PHE A 458 -8.72 -18.18 23.66
C PHE A 458 -8.84 -17.84 25.15
N HIS A 459 -7.73 -17.90 25.89
CA HIS A 459 -7.71 -17.70 27.34
C HIS A 459 -7.97 -16.24 27.73
N GLY A 460 -7.44 -15.28 26.95
CA GLY A 460 -7.64 -13.84 27.18
C GLY A 460 -9.04 -13.30 26.84
N ILE A 461 -9.97 -14.14 26.37
CA ILE A 461 -11.35 -13.75 26.10
C ILE A 461 -12.23 -14.05 27.32
N PRO A 462 -13.06 -13.10 27.81
CA PRO A 462 -13.91 -13.31 28.98
C PRO A 462 -14.83 -14.53 28.84
N GLU A 463 -15.10 -15.23 29.95
CA GLU A 463 -15.88 -16.47 29.97
C GLU A 463 -17.29 -16.33 29.35
N ARG A 464 -17.94 -15.17 29.52
CA ARG A 464 -19.26 -14.88 28.92
C ARG A 464 -19.24 -14.89 27.39
N SER A 465 -18.08 -14.63 26.78
CA SER A 465 -17.84 -14.63 25.35
C SER A 465 -16.83 -15.71 24.95
N ARG A 466 -16.68 -16.77 25.78
CA ARG A 466 -15.68 -17.83 25.58
C ARG A 466 -15.76 -18.36 24.16
N THR A 467 -14.63 -18.27 23.45
CA THR A 467 -14.54 -18.67 22.05
C THR A 467 -13.76 -19.96 21.91
N VAL A 468 -14.48 -21.05 21.72
CA VAL A 468 -13.92 -22.38 21.47
C VAL A 468 -13.42 -22.47 20.03
N VAL A 469 -12.24 -23.08 19.85
CA VAL A 469 -11.56 -23.22 18.56
C VAL A 469 -11.27 -24.68 18.19
N TRP A 470 -11.39 -25.59 19.16
CA TRP A 470 -11.23 -27.03 18.95
C TRP A 470 -11.98 -27.82 20.03
N VAL A 471 -12.56 -28.96 19.69
CA VAL A 471 -13.31 -29.85 20.61
C VAL A 471 -12.94 -31.31 20.35
N ALA A 472 -12.50 -32.03 21.38
CA ALA A 472 -12.09 -33.42 21.27
C ALA A 472 -13.29 -34.37 21.08
N ASN A 473 -14.17 -34.42 22.08
CA ASN A 473 -15.25 -35.40 22.19
C ASN A 473 -16.58 -34.84 21.69
N ARG A 474 -16.56 -34.14 20.54
CA ARG A 474 -17.71 -33.39 20.02
C ARG A 474 -18.96 -34.25 19.76
N ASP A 475 -18.78 -35.51 19.36
CA ASP A 475 -19.87 -36.46 19.09
C ASP A 475 -20.09 -37.49 20.21
N SER A 476 -19.34 -37.38 21.31
CA SER A 476 -19.42 -38.28 22.47
C SER A 476 -19.23 -37.49 23.78
N PRO A 477 -20.20 -36.63 24.13
CA PRO A 477 -20.13 -35.80 25.33
C PRO A 477 -20.02 -36.64 26.60
N ALA A 478 -19.17 -36.22 27.52
CA ALA A 478 -19.16 -36.76 28.87
C ALA A 478 -20.32 -36.16 29.68
N THR A 479 -20.68 -36.74 30.83
CA THR A 479 -21.61 -36.09 31.77
C THR A 479 -20.90 -35.65 33.04
N THR A 480 -21.36 -34.57 33.68
CA THR A 480 -20.82 -34.14 34.99
C THR A 480 -20.88 -35.25 36.05
N SER A 481 -21.94 -36.06 36.03
CA SER A 481 -22.10 -37.24 36.91
C SER A 481 -21.09 -38.36 36.66
N SER A 482 -20.46 -38.38 35.49
CA SER A 482 -19.52 -39.43 35.08
C SER A 482 -18.07 -39.16 35.52
N SER A 483 -17.80 -38.02 36.16
CA SER A 483 -16.46 -37.57 36.60
C SER A 483 -15.36 -37.87 35.57
N PRO A 484 -15.48 -37.33 34.34
CA PRO A 484 -14.59 -37.66 33.24
C PRO A 484 -13.16 -37.15 33.49
N THR A 485 -12.16 -37.86 32.98
CA THR A 485 -10.74 -37.50 33.11
C THR A 485 -10.03 -37.65 31.78
N LEU A 486 -9.18 -36.68 31.44
CA LEU A 486 -8.31 -36.71 30.27
C LEU A 486 -6.89 -37.06 30.71
N ALA A 487 -6.35 -38.18 30.22
CA ALA A 487 -5.05 -38.70 30.65
C ALA A 487 -4.27 -39.31 29.48
N ILE A 488 -2.95 -39.40 29.65
CA ILE A 488 -2.09 -40.16 28.74
C ILE A 488 -2.07 -41.61 29.21
N SER A 489 -2.54 -42.51 28.34
CA SER A 489 -2.58 -43.94 28.56
C SER A 489 -1.21 -44.60 28.39
N ASN A 490 -1.07 -45.83 28.89
CA ASN A 490 0.14 -46.64 28.73
C ASN A 490 0.48 -46.98 27.27
N SER A 491 -0.50 -46.88 26.36
CA SER A 491 -0.31 -47.07 24.91
C SER A 491 0.11 -45.77 24.20
N PHE A 492 0.51 -44.74 24.94
CA PHE A 492 0.91 -43.44 24.40
C PHE A 492 -0.21 -42.72 23.63
N ASP A 493 -1.47 -42.98 24.01
CA ASP A 493 -2.63 -42.24 23.51
C ASP A 493 -3.15 -41.27 24.56
N LEU A 494 -3.64 -40.12 24.12
CA LEU A 494 -4.43 -39.22 24.95
C LEU A 494 -5.87 -39.76 24.98
N VAL A 495 -6.39 -40.07 26.17
CA VAL A 495 -7.66 -40.76 26.37
C VAL A 495 -8.54 -39.95 27.32
N LEU A 496 -9.79 -39.73 26.91
CA LEU A 496 -10.86 -39.24 27.76
C LEU A 496 -11.70 -40.44 28.22
N SER A 497 -11.81 -40.66 29.53
CA SER A 497 -12.59 -41.74 30.12
C SER A 497 -13.50 -41.26 31.24
N ASP A 498 -14.60 -41.97 31.48
CA ASP A 498 -15.44 -41.75 32.67
C ASP A 498 -14.93 -42.51 33.91
N SER A 499 -15.56 -42.28 35.06
CA SER A 499 -15.23 -42.92 36.34
C SER A 499 -15.40 -44.44 36.36
N GLN A 500 -16.12 -45.00 35.39
CA GLN A 500 -16.26 -46.44 35.19
C GLN A 500 -15.17 -47.02 34.28
N GLY A 501 -14.24 -46.18 33.79
CA GLY A 501 -13.18 -46.58 32.88
C GLY A 501 -13.62 -46.72 31.43
N ARG A 502 -14.85 -46.32 31.07
CA ARG A 502 -15.31 -46.34 29.68
C ARG A 502 -14.63 -45.20 28.91
N THR A 503 -14.00 -45.55 27.80
CA THR A 503 -13.37 -44.57 26.91
C THR A 503 -14.43 -43.81 26.11
N LEU A 504 -14.43 -42.49 26.22
CA LEU A 504 -15.33 -41.56 25.51
C LEU A 504 -14.68 -40.98 24.26
N TRP A 505 -13.37 -40.76 24.30
CA TRP A 505 -12.58 -40.28 23.18
C TRP A 505 -11.13 -40.72 23.35
N ARG A 506 -10.41 -40.98 22.26
CA ARG A 506 -8.97 -41.25 22.29
C ARG A 506 -8.30 -40.82 20.99
N THR A 507 -7.00 -40.53 21.08
CA THR A 507 -6.14 -40.46 19.88
C THR A 507 -5.90 -41.86 19.31
N GLN A 508 -5.59 -41.94 18.01
CA GLN A 508 -5.27 -43.19 17.32
C GLN A 508 -3.82 -43.13 16.83
N ASN A 509 -2.86 -43.41 17.71
CA ASN A 509 -1.44 -43.31 17.38
C ASN A 509 -0.92 -44.63 16.80
N ALA A 510 -0.75 -44.70 15.48
CA ALA A 510 -0.27 -45.90 14.79
C ALA A 510 1.19 -46.27 15.12
N ALA A 511 1.96 -45.38 15.77
CA ALA A 511 3.38 -45.54 16.05
C ALA A 511 3.71 -46.19 17.42
N ALA A 512 2.70 -46.62 18.19
CA ALA A 512 2.91 -47.14 19.55
C ALA A 512 3.66 -48.49 19.63
N ALA A 513 3.85 -49.21 18.52
CA ALA A 513 4.48 -50.53 18.52
C ALA A 513 6.02 -50.52 18.33
N ALA A 514 6.63 -49.39 17.95
CA ALA A 514 8.05 -49.36 17.55
C ALA A 514 8.99 -48.61 18.52
N VAL A 515 8.47 -47.97 19.57
CA VAL A 515 9.24 -47.04 20.40
C VAL A 515 9.02 -47.32 21.90
N HIS A 516 9.36 -48.52 22.35
CA HIS A 516 9.32 -48.86 23.78
C HIS A 516 10.48 -48.28 24.59
N ASP A 517 11.47 -47.64 23.94
CA ASP A 517 12.76 -47.30 24.56
C ASP A 517 13.01 -45.78 24.78
N SER A 518 12.02 -44.90 24.51
CA SER A 518 12.25 -43.44 24.52
C SER A 518 11.54 -42.65 25.63
N GLY A 519 10.94 -43.30 26.64
CA GLY A 519 10.26 -42.64 27.77
C GLY A 519 8.81 -42.18 27.49
N THR A 520 8.11 -41.75 28.55
CA THR A 520 6.67 -41.42 28.52
C THR A 520 6.41 -40.12 27.75
N PRO A 521 5.42 -40.08 26.83
CA PRO A 521 5.10 -38.87 26.10
C PRO A 521 4.42 -37.82 26.99
N LEU A 522 4.51 -36.58 26.55
CA LEU A 522 3.97 -35.39 27.19
C LEU A 522 3.01 -34.68 26.23
N ALA A 523 1.84 -34.27 26.71
CA ALA A 523 0.94 -33.42 25.93
C ALA A 523 1.22 -31.95 26.25
N VAL A 524 1.49 -31.15 25.22
CA VAL A 524 1.91 -29.74 25.34
C VAL A 524 0.96 -28.85 24.55
N LEU A 525 0.41 -27.82 25.19
CA LEU A 525 -0.40 -26.80 24.51
C LEU A 525 0.47 -25.61 24.10
N LEU A 526 0.64 -25.42 22.80
CA LEU A 526 1.44 -24.33 22.24
C LEU A 526 0.65 -23.02 22.15
N ASP A 527 1.35 -21.89 22.10
CA ASP A 527 0.75 -20.55 21.92
C ASP A 527 0.08 -20.35 20.55
N THR A 528 0.29 -21.28 19.61
CA THR A 528 -0.44 -21.35 18.34
C THR A 528 -1.84 -21.95 18.50
N GLY A 529 -2.15 -22.56 19.65
CA GLY A 529 -3.37 -23.34 19.90
C GLY A 529 -3.24 -24.81 19.48
N ASN A 530 -2.06 -25.24 19.00
CA ASN A 530 -1.81 -26.64 18.67
C ASN A 530 -1.52 -27.44 19.95
N LEU A 531 -2.32 -28.48 20.21
CA LEU A 531 -2.09 -29.44 21.28
C LEU A 531 -1.30 -30.61 20.69
N GLN A 532 -0.06 -30.80 21.12
CA GLN A 532 0.83 -31.82 20.60
C GLN A 532 1.11 -32.88 21.65
N LEU A 533 1.10 -34.14 21.24
CA LEU A 533 1.63 -35.24 22.03
C LEU A 533 3.06 -35.51 21.55
N GLN A 534 4.03 -35.27 22.41
CA GLN A 534 5.46 -35.32 22.08
C GLN A 534 6.16 -36.40 22.89
N LEU A 535 7.07 -37.14 22.25
CA LEU A 535 8.04 -37.99 22.95
C LEU A 535 9.13 -37.12 23.60
N PRO A 536 9.85 -37.63 24.63
CA PRO A 536 10.93 -36.89 25.30
C PRO A 536 12.05 -36.38 24.38
N ASN A 537 12.22 -36.98 23.20
CA ASN A 537 13.17 -36.55 22.17
C ASN A 537 12.64 -35.39 21.29
N GLY A 538 11.43 -34.87 21.55
CA GLY A 538 10.77 -33.81 20.79
C GLY A 538 9.96 -34.29 19.58
N THR A 539 9.88 -35.59 19.32
CA THR A 539 9.11 -36.13 18.19
C THR A 539 7.61 -35.99 18.45
N VAL A 540 6.88 -35.31 17.57
CA VAL A 540 5.42 -35.18 17.63
C VAL A 540 4.78 -36.47 17.08
N ILE A 541 4.01 -37.16 17.92
CA ILE A 541 3.31 -38.40 17.54
C ILE A 541 1.82 -38.18 17.25
N TRP A 542 1.26 -37.07 17.72
CA TRP A 542 -0.11 -36.63 17.45
C TRP A 542 -0.23 -35.12 17.63
N GLN A 543 -1.10 -34.45 16.87
CA GLN A 543 -1.39 -33.03 17.05
C GLN A 543 -2.85 -32.67 16.71
N SER A 544 -3.41 -31.70 17.43
CA SER A 544 -4.80 -31.27 17.22
C SER A 544 -5.03 -30.60 15.86
N PHE A 545 -4.00 -29.98 15.28
CA PHE A 545 -4.11 -29.32 13.96
C PHE A 545 -4.40 -30.30 12.81
N ASP A 546 -4.10 -31.58 12.96
CA ASP A 546 -4.46 -32.61 11.96
C ASP A 546 -5.93 -33.06 12.09
N HIS A 547 -6.61 -32.64 13.17
CA HIS A 547 -7.99 -32.98 13.50
C HIS A 547 -8.81 -31.71 13.80
N PRO A 548 -8.97 -30.79 12.84
CA PRO A 548 -9.74 -29.56 13.04
C PRO A 548 -11.23 -29.84 13.31
N THR A 549 -11.89 -28.95 14.05
CA THR A 549 -13.35 -28.96 14.18
C THR A 549 -13.98 -28.05 13.13
N ASP A 550 -14.23 -26.80 13.48
CA ASP A 550 -14.94 -25.77 12.71
C ASP A 550 -14.09 -24.50 12.52
N THR A 551 -12.91 -24.43 13.14
CA THR A 551 -12.03 -23.26 13.13
C THR A 551 -10.65 -23.57 12.55
N ILE A 552 -10.08 -22.63 11.80
CA ILE A 552 -8.68 -22.58 11.35
C ILE A 552 -8.01 -21.38 12.02
N LEU A 553 -6.86 -21.61 12.67
CA LEU A 553 -6.10 -20.60 13.42
C LEU A 553 -4.91 -20.04 12.61
N PRO A 554 -4.35 -18.87 13.00
CA PRO A 554 -3.17 -18.32 12.35
C PRO A 554 -1.97 -19.27 12.48
N GLY A 555 -1.23 -19.47 11.40
CA GLY A 555 -0.10 -20.40 11.32
C GLY A 555 -0.49 -21.87 11.20
N MET A 556 -1.78 -22.21 11.30
CA MET A 556 -2.26 -23.57 11.07
C MET A 556 -2.07 -23.96 9.59
N ARG A 557 -1.58 -25.18 9.35
CA ARG A 557 -1.56 -25.81 8.03
C ARG A 557 -2.78 -26.73 7.91
N PHE A 558 -3.89 -26.19 7.41
CA PHE A 558 -5.09 -26.97 7.15
C PHE A 558 -4.89 -27.83 5.90
N LEU A 559 -4.47 -29.07 6.13
CA LEU A 559 -4.16 -30.08 5.13
C LEU A 559 -5.47 -30.70 4.59
N MET A 560 -5.69 -30.63 3.28
CA MET A 560 -6.88 -31.17 2.59
C MET A 560 -6.56 -32.41 1.74
N ILE A 561 -5.32 -32.53 1.26
CA ILE A 561 -4.77 -33.73 0.61
C ILE A 561 -3.39 -34.01 1.18
N HIS A 562 -3.09 -35.29 1.43
CA HIS A 562 -1.74 -35.79 1.70
C HIS A 562 -1.54 -37.14 0.99
N GLY A 563 -0.64 -37.16 0.01
CA GLY A 563 -0.49 -38.25 -0.95
C GLY A 563 -1.78 -38.51 -1.73
N ALA A 564 -2.16 -39.79 -1.87
CA ALA A 564 -3.38 -40.20 -2.56
C ALA A 564 -4.65 -40.21 -1.66
N ARG A 565 -4.57 -39.76 -0.41
CA ARG A 565 -5.68 -39.82 0.56
C ARG A 565 -6.27 -38.43 0.80
N PRO A 566 -7.60 -38.29 0.80
CA PRO A 566 -8.27 -37.09 1.31
C PRO A 566 -7.88 -36.89 2.79
N ALA A 567 -7.44 -35.69 3.15
CA ALA A 567 -7.20 -35.30 4.54
C ALA A 567 -8.50 -34.76 5.19
N ALA A 568 -8.41 -34.29 6.44
CA ALA A 568 -9.56 -33.87 7.23
C ALA A 568 -10.33 -32.69 6.59
N ARG A 569 -11.66 -32.72 6.67
CA ARG A 569 -12.53 -31.57 6.34
C ARG A 569 -12.76 -30.73 7.59
N LEU A 570 -12.96 -29.43 7.39
CA LEU A 570 -13.49 -28.54 8.42
C LEU A 570 -15.01 -28.78 8.49
N VAL A 571 -15.55 -29.09 9.66
CA VAL A 571 -16.97 -29.47 9.82
C VAL A 571 -17.64 -28.57 10.85
N SER A 572 -18.71 -27.90 10.45
CA SER A 572 -19.42 -26.95 11.29
C SER A 572 -19.94 -27.60 12.56
N TRP A 573 -20.22 -26.79 13.57
CA TRP A 573 -21.07 -27.21 14.68
C TRP A 573 -22.50 -27.48 14.19
N ARG A 574 -23.24 -28.32 14.91
CA ARG A 574 -24.65 -28.59 14.60
C ARG A 574 -25.53 -27.36 14.89
N GLY A 575 -25.19 -26.61 15.91
CA GLY A 575 -25.89 -25.39 16.28
C GLY A 575 -25.01 -24.46 17.13
N PRO A 576 -25.50 -23.26 17.45
CA PRO A 576 -24.73 -22.24 18.19
C PRO A 576 -24.33 -22.67 19.60
N ALA A 577 -25.04 -23.63 20.20
CA ALA A 577 -24.75 -24.20 21.52
C ALA A 577 -24.54 -25.73 21.49
N ASP A 578 -24.37 -26.32 20.31
CA ASP A 578 -24.17 -27.76 20.12
C ASP A 578 -22.93 -28.03 19.25
N PRO A 579 -21.78 -28.39 19.85
CA PRO A 579 -20.53 -28.60 19.14
C PRO A 579 -20.48 -29.91 18.35
N SER A 580 -21.49 -30.77 18.44
CA SER A 580 -21.54 -32.01 17.66
C SER A 580 -21.45 -31.75 16.15
N THR A 581 -21.16 -32.80 15.40
CA THR A 581 -20.98 -32.72 13.95
C THR A 581 -22.23 -32.16 13.28
N GLY A 582 -22.05 -31.02 12.60
CA GLY A 582 -23.08 -30.30 11.86
C GLY A 582 -23.21 -30.76 10.40
N ALA A 583 -24.13 -30.13 9.68
CA ALA A 583 -24.48 -30.51 8.31
C ALA A 583 -23.53 -29.93 7.24
N PHE A 584 -22.71 -28.93 7.59
CA PHE A 584 -21.84 -28.25 6.65
C PHE A 584 -20.38 -28.67 6.81
N SER A 585 -19.70 -28.86 5.67
CA SER A 585 -18.26 -29.14 5.65
C SER A 585 -17.55 -28.30 4.60
N PHE A 586 -16.28 -27.97 4.86
CA PHE A 586 -15.42 -27.21 3.96
C PHE A 586 -14.12 -27.99 3.66
N GLY A 587 -13.66 -27.91 2.42
CA GLY A 587 -12.50 -28.63 1.93
C GLY A 587 -12.35 -28.57 0.41
N LEU A 588 -11.56 -29.48 -0.13
CA LEU A 588 -11.29 -29.59 -1.56
C LEU A 588 -12.27 -30.54 -2.26
N ASP A 589 -12.71 -30.16 -3.46
CA ASP A 589 -13.50 -31.02 -4.34
C ASP A 589 -12.71 -32.30 -4.67
N PRO A 590 -13.22 -33.49 -4.29
CA PRO A 590 -12.50 -34.74 -4.49
C PRO A 590 -12.40 -35.16 -5.96
N VAL A 591 -13.19 -34.57 -6.85
CA VAL A 591 -13.19 -34.91 -8.28
C VAL A 591 -12.10 -34.15 -9.03
N SER A 592 -12.10 -32.82 -8.91
CA SER A 592 -11.14 -31.97 -9.62
C SER A 592 -9.81 -31.79 -8.88
N ASN A 593 -9.80 -31.92 -7.55
CA ASN A 593 -8.71 -31.51 -6.66
C ASN A 593 -8.22 -30.07 -6.91
N LEU A 594 -9.10 -29.21 -7.45
CA LEU A 594 -8.79 -27.83 -7.82
C LEU A 594 -9.79 -26.82 -7.25
N GLN A 595 -10.87 -27.25 -6.63
CA GLN A 595 -11.94 -26.34 -6.19
C GLN A 595 -12.14 -26.42 -4.69
N LEU A 596 -12.13 -25.27 -4.01
CA LEU A 596 -12.49 -25.19 -2.61
C LEU A 596 -14.00 -24.98 -2.51
N MET A 597 -14.67 -25.85 -1.77
CA MET A 597 -16.13 -25.88 -1.67
C MET A 597 -16.58 -26.02 -0.21
N VAL A 598 -17.77 -25.49 0.06
CA VAL A 598 -18.58 -25.82 1.22
C VAL A 598 -19.69 -26.74 0.73
N TRP A 599 -19.90 -27.86 1.42
CA TRP A 599 -20.99 -28.81 1.16
C TRP A 599 -22.02 -28.76 2.27
N HIS A 600 -23.27 -29.03 1.90
CA HIS A 600 -24.35 -29.38 2.81
C HIS A 600 -24.66 -30.86 2.62
N GLY A 601 -24.17 -31.70 3.54
CA GLY A 601 -24.10 -33.14 3.32
C GLY A 601 -23.21 -33.48 2.12
N ALA A 602 -23.79 -34.10 1.08
CA ALA A 602 -23.10 -34.44 -0.16
C ALA A 602 -23.23 -33.37 -1.27
N GLU A 603 -24.14 -32.42 -1.12
CA GLU A 603 -24.45 -31.43 -2.15
C GLU A 603 -23.57 -30.18 -2.03
N PRO A 604 -23.10 -29.60 -3.16
CA PRO A 604 -22.34 -28.35 -3.15
C PRO A 604 -23.24 -27.19 -2.68
N TYR A 605 -22.84 -26.52 -1.60
CA TYR A 605 -23.57 -25.40 -1.03
C TYR A 605 -23.03 -24.04 -1.52
N CYS A 606 -21.71 -23.88 -1.48
CA CYS A 606 -21.03 -22.67 -1.95
C CYS A 606 -19.65 -23.03 -2.51
N ARG A 607 -19.30 -22.46 -3.66
CA ARG A 607 -17.95 -22.61 -4.22
C ARG A 607 -17.10 -21.42 -3.77
N ILE A 608 -16.00 -21.65 -3.05
CA ILE A 608 -15.13 -20.60 -2.48
C ILE A 608 -14.13 -20.07 -3.50
N SER A 609 -13.36 -20.94 -4.14
CA SER A 609 -12.38 -20.56 -5.18
C SER A 609 -12.03 -21.74 -6.09
N VAL A 610 -11.41 -21.43 -7.24
CA VAL A 610 -10.78 -22.42 -8.12
C VAL A 610 -9.29 -22.11 -8.11
N TRP A 611 -8.48 -23.12 -7.82
CA TRP A 611 -7.03 -23.03 -7.77
C TRP A 611 -6.47 -22.70 -9.15
N ASN A 612 -5.69 -21.63 -9.23
CA ASN A 612 -5.06 -21.15 -10.46
C ASN A 612 -3.53 -20.95 -10.34
N GLY A 613 -2.91 -21.62 -9.36
CA GLY A 613 -1.49 -21.48 -8.99
C GLY A 613 -1.35 -20.98 -7.55
N VAL A 614 -0.11 -20.79 -7.07
CA VAL A 614 0.17 -20.27 -5.71
C VAL A 614 -0.54 -18.94 -5.50
N SER A 615 -1.60 -19.00 -4.70
CA SER A 615 -2.43 -17.85 -4.36
C SER A 615 -2.00 -17.33 -3.00
N VAL A 616 -1.19 -16.26 -3.01
CA VAL A 616 -0.95 -15.44 -1.82
C VAL A 616 -1.86 -14.22 -1.94
N SER A 617 -2.85 -14.13 -1.06
CA SER A 617 -3.67 -12.92 -0.93
C SER A 617 -3.33 -12.24 0.39
N GLY A 618 -2.88 -10.98 0.29
CA GLY A 618 -2.66 -10.09 1.43
C GLY A 618 -3.50 -8.83 1.27
N GLY A 619 -4.21 -8.44 2.33
CA GLY A 619 -5.07 -7.25 2.29
C GLY A 619 -5.17 -6.58 3.65
N MET A 620 -5.21 -5.25 3.65
CA MET A 620 -5.70 -4.48 4.80
C MET A 620 -7.23 -4.51 4.77
N TYR A 621 -7.84 -4.97 5.87
CA TYR A 621 -9.29 -5.04 5.97
C TYR A 621 -9.84 -3.88 6.80
N THR A 622 -11.00 -3.36 6.39
CA THR A 622 -11.62 -2.14 6.93
C THR A 622 -11.95 -2.17 8.42
N GLY A 623 -11.96 -3.36 9.06
CA GLY A 623 -12.18 -3.54 10.50
C GLY A 623 -10.91 -3.60 11.38
N SER A 624 -9.70 -3.64 10.78
CA SER A 624 -8.42 -3.58 11.50
C SER A 624 -7.33 -3.06 10.56
N PRO A 625 -7.28 -1.74 10.30
CA PRO A 625 -6.38 -1.17 9.29
C PRO A 625 -4.90 -1.29 9.65
N SER A 626 -4.54 -1.67 10.88
CA SER A 626 -3.18 -1.97 11.33
C SER A 626 -2.76 -3.43 11.14
N SER A 627 -3.70 -4.34 10.85
CA SER A 627 -3.44 -5.78 10.77
C SER A 627 -3.50 -6.27 9.34
N ILE A 628 -2.44 -6.92 8.89
CA ILE A 628 -2.37 -7.54 7.56
C ILE A 628 -2.57 -9.05 7.71
N VAL A 629 -3.56 -9.60 7.03
CA VAL A 629 -3.79 -11.04 6.95
C VAL A 629 -3.21 -11.55 5.63
N TYR A 630 -2.29 -12.51 5.71
CA TYR A 630 -1.71 -13.19 4.56
C TYR A 630 -2.31 -14.58 4.48
N GLN A 631 -3.13 -14.84 3.47
CA GLN A 631 -3.67 -16.17 3.20
C GLN A 631 -2.90 -16.80 2.04
N THR A 632 -2.44 -18.03 2.26
CA THR A 632 -1.69 -18.81 1.27
C THR A 632 -2.36 -20.16 1.10
N ILE A 633 -2.74 -20.48 -0.14
CA ILE A 633 -3.11 -21.83 -0.53
C ILE A 633 -1.91 -22.40 -1.29
N VAL A 634 -1.56 -23.66 -1.04
CA VAL A 634 -0.40 -24.34 -1.63
C VAL A 634 -0.81 -25.71 -2.13
N ASN A 635 -0.33 -26.08 -3.31
CA ASN A 635 -0.42 -27.43 -3.87
C ASN A 635 0.98 -27.87 -4.34
N THR A 636 1.55 -28.88 -3.71
CA THR A 636 2.87 -29.44 -4.01
C THR A 636 2.82 -30.69 -4.90
N GLY A 637 1.63 -31.10 -5.34
CA GLY A 637 1.40 -32.39 -6.00
C GLY A 637 1.04 -33.49 -5.02
N ASP A 638 1.80 -33.61 -3.93
CA ASP A 638 1.54 -34.57 -2.84
C ASP A 638 0.67 -33.98 -1.73
N GLU A 639 0.75 -32.67 -1.47
CA GLU A 639 -0.02 -32.00 -0.42
C GLU A 639 -0.82 -30.84 -0.99
N PHE A 640 -2.06 -30.70 -0.53
CA PHE A 640 -2.88 -29.52 -0.75
C PHE A 640 -3.28 -28.93 0.59
N TYR A 641 -2.82 -27.72 0.91
CA TYR A 641 -3.12 -27.09 2.20
C TYR A 641 -3.40 -25.60 2.11
N LEU A 642 -4.17 -25.12 3.08
CA LEU A 642 -4.44 -23.72 3.35
C LEU A 642 -3.72 -23.31 4.62
N THR A 643 -3.04 -22.16 4.60
CA THR A 643 -2.52 -21.51 5.80
C THR A 643 -2.76 -20.02 5.73
N TYR A 644 -2.87 -19.37 6.87
CA TYR A 644 -2.87 -17.92 6.91
C TYR A 644 -2.09 -17.40 8.11
N THR A 645 -1.47 -16.24 7.98
CA THR A 645 -0.74 -15.55 9.04
C THR A 645 -1.26 -14.13 9.20
N VAL A 646 -0.96 -13.55 10.35
CA VAL A 646 -1.32 -12.17 10.71
C VAL A 646 -0.07 -11.44 11.15
N SER A 647 -0.03 -10.12 10.93
CA SER A 647 1.08 -9.26 11.36
C SER A 647 1.29 -9.29 12.89
N ASP A 648 2.53 -9.12 13.33
CA ASP A 648 2.87 -9.08 14.75
C ASP A 648 2.13 -7.94 15.47
N GLY A 649 1.59 -8.23 16.65
CA GLY A 649 0.78 -7.28 17.43
C GLY A 649 -0.67 -7.13 16.97
N SER A 650 -1.12 -7.93 15.99
CA SER A 650 -2.54 -8.01 15.63
C SER A 650 -3.41 -8.58 16.76
N PRO A 651 -4.69 -8.18 16.86
CA PRO A 651 -5.65 -8.83 17.75
C PRO A 651 -5.88 -10.29 17.35
N TYR A 652 -6.62 -11.06 18.16
CA TYR A 652 -6.92 -12.45 17.80
C TYR A 652 -7.71 -12.54 16.49
N PHE A 653 -7.26 -13.41 15.58
CA PHE A 653 -7.94 -13.71 14.32
C PHE A 653 -8.30 -15.18 14.25
N ARG A 654 -9.44 -15.48 13.63
CA ARG A 654 -9.83 -16.85 13.28
C ARG A 654 -10.63 -16.92 11.99
N ILE A 655 -10.46 -18.02 11.26
CA ILE A 655 -11.39 -18.41 10.19
C ILE A 655 -12.29 -19.51 10.76
N MET A 656 -13.60 -19.40 10.62
CA MET A 656 -14.53 -20.44 11.08
C MET A 656 -15.61 -20.77 10.06
N LEU A 657 -16.06 -22.02 10.03
CA LEU A 657 -17.27 -22.48 9.35
C LEU A 657 -18.41 -22.54 10.36
N ASP A 658 -19.34 -21.60 10.28
CA ASP A 658 -20.46 -21.58 11.21
C ASP A 658 -21.53 -22.65 10.89
N HIS A 659 -22.47 -22.85 11.82
CA HIS A 659 -23.56 -23.83 11.68
C HIS A 659 -24.54 -23.53 10.53
N THR A 660 -24.42 -22.37 9.87
CA THR A 660 -25.22 -21.98 8.70
C THR A 660 -24.50 -22.26 7.37
N GLY A 661 -23.29 -22.82 7.43
CA GLY A 661 -22.45 -23.08 6.27
C GLY A 661 -21.69 -21.85 5.78
N THR A 662 -21.60 -20.80 6.60
CA THR A 662 -20.92 -19.56 6.25
C THR A 662 -19.48 -19.59 6.75
N MET A 663 -18.52 -19.43 5.84
CA MET A 663 -17.12 -19.25 6.16
C MET A 663 -16.87 -17.78 6.55
N LYS A 664 -16.39 -17.55 7.77
CA LYS A 664 -16.19 -16.21 8.33
C LYS A 664 -14.74 -16.00 8.75
N LEU A 665 -14.14 -14.89 8.31
CA LEU A 665 -12.91 -14.36 8.87
C LEU A 665 -13.28 -13.33 9.93
N LEU A 666 -12.84 -13.54 11.15
CA LEU A 666 -13.21 -12.75 12.33
C LEU A 666 -11.96 -12.18 13.00
N SER A 667 -12.07 -10.94 13.49
CA SER A 667 -11.07 -10.27 14.32
C SER A 667 -11.67 -9.94 15.68
N TRP A 668 -10.96 -10.23 16.77
CA TRP A 668 -11.41 -9.89 18.12
C TRP A 668 -11.25 -8.38 18.35
N ASP A 669 -12.32 -7.72 18.79
CA ASP A 669 -12.27 -6.34 19.23
C ASP A 669 -12.37 -6.29 20.75
N THR A 670 -11.29 -5.85 21.39
CA THR A 670 -11.20 -5.73 22.85
C THR A 670 -12.17 -4.69 23.41
N ASN A 671 -12.50 -3.64 22.65
CA ASN A 671 -13.37 -2.56 23.12
C ASN A 671 -14.82 -3.01 23.22
N SER A 672 -15.32 -3.68 22.18
CA SER A 672 -16.67 -4.25 22.17
C SER A 672 -16.76 -5.63 22.84
N SER A 673 -15.62 -6.23 23.20
CA SER A 673 -15.54 -7.61 23.70
C SER A 673 -16.30 -8.60 22.81
N SER A 674 -16.15 -8.43 21.49
CA SER A 674 -16.90 -9.16 20.48
C SER A 674 -16.06 -9.46 19.23
N TRP A 675 -16.48 -10.45 18.45
CA TRP A 675 -15.87 -10.77 17.17
C TRP A 675 -16.41 -9.85 16.07
N THR A 676 -15.52 -9.07 15.47
CA THR A 676 -15.81 -8.24 14.30
C THR A 676 -15.69 -9.06 13.03
N LEU A 677 -16.73 -9.01 12.18
CA LEU A 677 -16.74 -9.65 10.87
C LEU A 677 -15.84 -8.90 9.89
N ILE A 678 -14.81 -9.57 9.39
CA ILE A 678 -13.88 -9.02 8.40
C ILE A 678 -14.32 -9.38 6.99
N SER A 679 -14.68 -10.65 6.78
CA SER A 679 -15.26 -11.11 5.52
C SER A 679 -16.06 -12.40 5.76
N GLU A 680 -17.06 -12.64 4.92
CA GLU A 680 -17.86 -13.86 4.94
C GLU A 680 -18.18 -14.39 3.54
N ARG A 681 -18.34 -15.70 3.43
CA ARG A 681 -18.84 -16.37 2.22
C ARG A 681 -19.83 -17.48 2.56
N PRO A 682 -20.98 -17.57 1.86
CA PRO A 682 -21.48 -16.62 0.85
C PRO A 682 -21.83 -15.25 1.45
N THR A 683 -21.79 -14.17 0.65
CA THR A 683 -21.97 -12.79 1.14
C THR A 683 -23.41 -12.31 0.93
N GLY A 684 -24.15 -12.03 2.01
CA GLY A 684 -25.51 -11.49 1.92
C GLY A 684 -26.50 -12.36 1.11
N GLY A 685 -26.31 -13.69 1.11
CA GLY A 685 -27.12 -14.66 0.35
C GLY A 685 -26.71 -14.84 -1.13
N TYR A 686 -25.81 -13.99 -1.66
CA TYR A 686 -25.26 -14.12 -3.00
C TYR A 686 -23.96 -14.94 -2.97
N GLY A 687 -23.77 -15.81 -3.96
CA GLY A 687 -22.65 -16.76 -4.02
C GLY A 687 -22.97 -18.17 -3.53
N LEU A 688 -24.25 -18.48 -3.32
CA LEU A 688 -24.72 -19.86 -3.26
C LEU A 688 -24.44 -20.55 -4.60
N TYR A 689 -24.19 -21.85 -4.55
CA TYR A 689 -23.87 -22.62 -5.73
C TYR A 689 -25.03 -22.56 -6.74
N GLY A 690 -24.74 -22.08 -7.96
CA GLY A 690 -25.70 -22.09 -9.07
C GLY A 690 -26.81 -21.04 -9.00
N SER A 691 -26.66 -19.93 -8.26
CA SER A 691 -27.72 -18.91 -8.08
C SER A 691 -28.34 -18.35 -9.37
N CYS A 692 -27.59 -18.25 -10.47
CA CYS A 692 -28.01 -17.59 -11.70
C CYS A 692 -28.59 -18.55 -12.76
N GLY A 693 -28.65 -19.86 -12.47
CA GLY A 693 -29.03 -20.89 -13.45
C GLY A 693 -27.95 -21.16 -14.52
N PRO A 694 -28.15 -22.16 -15.41
CA PRO A 694 -27.18 -22.54 -16.43
C PRO A 694 -27.01 -21.47 -17.52
N ASN A 695 -25.78 -21.34 -18.03
CA ASN A 695 -25.33 -20.41 -19.06
C ASN A 695 -25.57 -18.92 -18.74
N ALA A 696 -25.82 -18.61 -17.48
CA ALA A 696 -25.84 -17.28 -16.92
C ALA A 696 -24.65 -17.09 -15.98
N TYR A 697 -24.37 -15.84 -15.64
CA TYR A 697 -23.39 -15.49 -14.63
C TYR A 697 -23.93 -14.40 -13.72
N CYS A 698 -23.44 -14.37 -12.48
CA CYS A 698 -23.78 -13.30 -11.56
C CYS A 698 -22.75 -12.16 -11.70
N ASP A 699 -23.23 -10.95 -11.94
CA ASP A 699 -22.42 -9.77 -12.17
C ASP A 699 -22.23 -8.99 -10.86
N PHE A 700 -21.00 -9.02 -10.30
CA PHE A 700 -20.63 -8.28 -9.09
C PHE A 700 -19.99 -6.91 -9.41
N THR A 701 -20.08 -6.42 -10.64
CA THR A 701 -19.52 -5.10 -11.02
C THR A 701 -20.43 -3.93 -10.65
N GLY A 702 -21.72 -4.18 -10.42
CA GLY A 702 -22.72 -3.19 -10.02
C GLY A 702 -22.86 -3.01 -8.50
N ALA A 703 -23.76 -2.11 -8.08
CA ALA A 703 -24.05 -1.86 -6.66
C ALA A 703 -24.77 -3.03 -5.95
N ALA A 704 -25.46 -3.90 -6.72
CA ALA A 704 -26.06 -5.13 -6.25
C ALA A 704 -25.76 -6.26 -7.26
N PRO A 705 -25.45 -7.50 -6.81
CA PRO A 705 -25.24 -8.62 -7.71
C PRO A 705 -26.52 -8.95 -8.50
N ALA A 706 -26.39 -9.17 -9.80
CA ALA A 706 -27.52 -9.52 -10.67
C ALA A 706 -27.14 -10.61 -11.68
N CYS A 707 -28.08 -11.50 -11.98
CA CYS A 707 -27.94 -12.53 -13.00
C CYS A 707 -27.95 -11.91 -14.41
N GLN A 708 -27.02 -12.30 -15.26
CA GLN A 708 -26.95 -11.91 -16.66
C GLN A 708 -26.66 -13.14 -17.52
N CYS A 709 -27.27 -13.22 -18.71
CA CYS A 709 -26.93 -14.26 -19.68
C CYS A 709 -25.52 -14.02 -20.26
N LEU A 710 -24.82 -15.12 -20.56
CA LEU A 710 -23.57 -15.04 -21.31
C LEU A 710 -23.81 -14.46 -22.71
N GLU A 711 -22.79 -13.84 -23.29
CA GLU A 711 -22.89 -13.28 -24.64
C GLU A 711 -23.28 -14.36 -25.66
N GLY A 712 -24.30 -14.08 -26.51
CA GLY A 712 -24.87 -15.06 -27.42
C GLY A 712 -25.91 -16.01 -26.79
N PHE A 713 -26.37 -15.69 -25.58
CA PHE A 713 -27.47 -16.39 -24.90
C PHE A 713 -28.61 -15.41 -24.56
N GLU A 714 -29.82 -15.94 -24.51
CA GLU A 714 -31.05 -15.24 -24.12
C GLU A 714 -31.72 -15.98 -22.95
N PRO A 715 -32.47 -15.26 -22.09
CA PRO A 715 -33.10 -15.89 -20.94
C PRO A 715 -34.24 -16.81 -21.37
N VAL A 716 -34.41 -17.93 -20.65
CA VAL A 716 -35.47 -18.90 -20.92
C VAL A 716 -36.83 -18.38 -20.45
N ALA A 717 -36.86 -17.71 -19.28
CA ALA A 717 -38.03 -17.05 -18.72
C ALA A 717 -37.85 -15.51 -18.71
N ALA A 718 -38.96 -14.77 -18.58
CA ALA A 718 -38.93 -13.30 -18.51
C ALA A 718 -38.15 -12.76 -17.30
N ASP A 719 -38.09 -13.54 -16.21
CA ASP A 719 -37.35 -13.21 -14.99
C ASP A 719 -36.06 -14.05 -14.90
N LEU A 720 -34.89 -13.40 -15.00
CA LEU A 720 -33.56 -14.04 -14.83
C LEU A 720 -33.26 -14.50 -13.38
N ASN A 721 -34.17 -14.23 -12.43
CA ASN A 721 -34.10 -14.79 -11.08
C ASN A 721 -34.64 -16.24 -11.01
N SER A 722 -35.02 -16.82 -12.15
CA SER A 722 -35.42 -18.22 -12.27
C SER A 722 -34.20 -19.15 -12.36
N SER A 723 -34.31 -20.34 -11.78
CA SER A 723 -33.32 -21.42 -11.89
C SER A 723 -33.19 -22.00 -13.31
N GLU A 724 -33.97 -21.50 -14.28
CA GLU A 724 -34.02 -21.98 -15.66
C GLU A 724 -32.85 -21.46 -16.53
N GLY A 725 -32.20 -20.38 -16.11
CA GLY A 725 -30.99 -19.85 -16.76
C GLY A 725 -31.23 -19.32 -18.18
N CYS A 726 -30.24 -19.54 -19.06
CA CYS A 726 -30.21 -18.98 -20.40
C CYS A 726 -29.97 -20.06 -21.47
N ARG A 727 -30.55 -19.84 -22.65
CA ARG A 727 -30.36 -20.68 -23.85
C ARG A 727 -29.62 -19.93 -24.93
N ARG A 728 -28.96 -20.65 -25.84
CA ARG A 728 -28.24 -20.03 -26.98
C ARG A 728 -29.22 -19.32 -27.92
N THR A 729 -28.84 -18.15 -28.41
CA THR A 729 -29.60 -17.46 -29.47
C THR A 729 -29.45 -18.18 -30.81
N GLU A 730 -28.28 -18.75 -31.08
CA GLU A 730 -28.01 -19.58 -32.25
C GLU A 730 -27.38 -20.93 -31.86
N PRO A 731 -27.87 -22.06 -32.41
CA PRO A 731 -27.32 -23.38 -32.12
C PRO A 731 -25.93 -23.56 -32.77
N LEU A 732 -25.02 -24.21 -32.05
CA LEU A 732 -23.72 -24.59 -32.61
C LEU A 732 -23.91 -25.71 -33.65
N GLN A 733 -23.45 -25.48 -34.87
CA GLN A 733 -23.40 -26.50 -35.92
C GLN A 733 -21.94 -26.88 -36.19
N CYS A 734 -21.55 -28.13 -35.88
CA CYS A 734 -20.16 -28.56 -35.97
C CYS A 734 -19.57 -28.50 -37.39
N SER A 735 -20.42 -28.51 -38.43
CA SER A 735 -20.04 -28.40 -39.83
C SER A 735 -19.81 -26.96 -40.32
N LYS A 736 -20.13 -25.94 -39.52
CA LYS A 736 -19.93 -24.52 -39.86
C LYS A 736 -18.79 -23.92 -39.04
N ALA A 737 -18.18 -22.86 -39.56
CA ALA A 737 -17.19 -22.09 -38.81
C ALA A 737 -17.82 -21.59 -37.49
N SER A 738 -17.19 -21.93 -36.37
CA SER A 738 -17.45 -21.37 -35.05
C SER A 738 -16.29 -20.46 -34.65
N HIS A 739 -16.54 -19.52 -33.76
CA HIS A 739 -15.50 -18.66 -33.20
C HIS A 739 -15.58 -18.61 -31.67
N PHE A 740 -14.51 -18.17 -31.03
CA PHE A 740 -14.44 -18.02 -29.58
C PHE A 740 -14.44 -16.55 -29.20
N VAL A 741 -15.31 -16.19 -28.25
CA VAL A 741 -15.33 -14.86 -27.63
C VAL A 741 -14.68 -14.95 -26.26
N ALA A 742 -13.71 -14.07 -26.01
CA ALA A 742 -13.01 -14.00 -24.74
C ALA A 742 -13.77 -13.09 -23.77
N LEU A 743 -14.25 -13.67 -22.67
CA LEU A 743 -14.88 -12.97 -21.56
C LEU A 743 -13.87 -12.77 -20.43
N PRO A 744 -13.35 -11.55 -20.21
CA PRO A 744 -12.39 -11.28 -19.15
C PRO A 744 -13.07 -11.07 -17.79
N GLY A 745 -12.33 -11.31 -16.70
CA GLY A 745 -12.82 -11.06 -15.35
C GLY A 745 -13.85 -12.09 -14.87
N MET A 746 -13.84 -13.28 -15.45
CA MET A 746 -14.78 -14.36 -15.12
C MET A 746 -14.17 -15.32 -14.10
N ARG A 747 -14.91 -15.69 -13.06
CA ARG A 747 -14.64 -16.96 -12.40
C ARG A 747 -15.11 -18.07 -13.33
N VAL A 748 -14.21 -18.97 -13.69
CA VAL A 748 -14.50 -20.07 -14.61
C VAL A 748 -15.68 -20.93 -14.11
N PRO A 749 -16.55 -21.45 -15.00
CA PRO A 749 -17.70 -22.27 -14.63
C PRO A 749 -17.31 -23.54 -13.87
N ASP A 750 -18.25 -24.18 -13.19
CA ASP A 750 -18.03 -25.50 -12.59
C ASP A 750 -18.17 -26.64 -13.62
N LYS A 751 -17.90 -27.90 -13.24
CA LYS A 751 -18.02 -29.11 -14.07
C LYS A 751 -17.09 -29.11 -15.29
N PHE A 752 -15.86 -28.64 -15.11
CA PHE A 752 -14.84 -28.66 -16.16
C PHE A 752 -14.15 -30.03 -16.26
N VAL A 753 -13.59 -30.29 -17.44
CA VAL A 753 -12.60 -31.34 -17.67
C VAL A 753 -11.21 -30.71 -17.68
N LEU A 754 -10.35 -31.16 -16.77
CA LEU A 754 -8.94 -30.74 -16.71
C LEU A 754 -8.12 -31.56 -17.72
N LEU A 755 -7.54 -30.90 -18.71
CA LEU A 755 -6.58 -31.49 -19.64
C LEU A 755 -5.17 -31.10 -19.22
N ARG A 756 -4.37 -32.10 -18.86
CA ARG A 756 -2.97 -31.93 -18.46
C ARG A 756 -2.03 -31.81 -19.66
N ASN A 757 -0.94 -31.07 -19.49
CA ASN A 757 0.17 -30.91 -20.41
C ASN A 757 -0.31 -30.45 -21.80
N ARG A 758 -0.92 -29.27 -21.83
CA ARG A 758 -1.47 -28.65 -23.04
C ARG A 758 -1.04 -27.20 -23.11
N SER A 759 -0.52 -26.75 -24.26
CA SER A 759 -0.31 -25.33 -24.52
C SER A 759 -1.63 -24.59 -24.66
N PHE A 760 -1.59 -23.25 -24.66
CA PHE A 760 -2.76 -22.43 -24.94
C PHE A 760 -3.43 -22.79 -26.28
N GLU A 761 -2.64 -22.96 -27.34
CA GLU A 761 -3.09 -23.32 -28.67
C GLU A 761 -3.67 -24.74 -28.71
N GLN A 762 -3.03 -25.67 -28.01
CA GLN A 762 -3.52 -27.04 -27.91
C GLN A 762 -4.85 -27.10 -27.15
N CYS A 763 -4.99 -26.35 -26.05
CA CYS A 763 -6.23 -26.25 -25.29
C CYS A 763 -7.39 -25.72 -26.16
N ALA A 764 -7.14 -24.66 -26.92
CA ALA A 764 -8.10 -24.12 -27.87
C ALA A 764 -8.43 -25.13 -28.99
N ALA A 765 -7.44 -25.88 -29.49
CA ALA A 765 -7.63 -26.89 -30.52
C ALA A 765 -8.47 -28.08 -30.03
N GLU A 766 -8.28 -28.54 -28.79
CA GLU A 766 -9.08 -29.62 -28.19
C GLU A 766 -10.57 -29.23 -28.14
N CYS A 767 -10.87 -28.02 -27.70
CA CYS A 767 -12.24 -27.51 -27.71
C CYS A 767 -12.78 -27.29 -29.14
N SER A 768 -11.94 -26.82 -30.06
CA SER A 768 -12.35 -26.60 -31.46
C SER A 768 -12.73 -27.90 -32.17
N LYS A 769 -11.96 -28.98 -31.95
CA LYS A 769 -12.17 -30.30 -32.53
C LYS A 769 -13.38 -31.03 -31.92
N ASN A 770 -13.66 -30.82 -30.64
CA ASN A 770 -14.79 -31.45 -29.98
C ASN A 770 -16.08 -30.65 -30.27
N CYS A 771 -16.98 -31.21 -31.07
CA CYS A 771 -18.26 -30.57 -31.42
C CYS A 771 -19.13 -30.21 -30.21
N SER A 772 -19.01 -30.95 -29.12
CA SER A 772 -19.76 -30.73 -27.89
C SER A 772 -19.14 -29.66 -27.00
N CYS A 773 -17.92 -29.19 -27.30
CA CYS A 773 -17.27 -28.17 -26.48
C CYS A 773 -18.02 -26.83 -26.54
N THR A 774 -18.36 -26.31 -25.36
CA THR A 774 -19.08 -25.04 -25.16
C THR A 774 -18.16 -23.89 -24.80
N ALA A 775 -17.07 -24.16 -24.05
CA ALA A 775 -16.08 -23.16 -23.66
C ALA A 775 -14.75 -23.81 -23.27
N TYR A 776 -13.69 -23.01 -23.22
CA TYR A 776 -12.41 -23.39 -22.60
C TYR A 776 -11.80 -22.23 -21.81
N ALA A 777 -10.87 -22.55 -20.91
CA ALA A 777 -10.09 -21.58 -20.14
C ALA A 777 -8.66 -22.11 -19.99
N TYR A 778 -7.70 -21.19 -19.95
CA TYR A 778 -6.28 -21.52 -19.89
C TYR A 778 -5.54 -20.61 -18.91
N ALA A 779 -4.69 -21.20 -18.08
CA ALA A 779 -3.73 -20.49 -17.24
C ALA A 779 -2.34 -21.12 -17.31
N ASN A 780 -1.31 -20.29 -17.33
CA ASN A 780 0.09 -20.73 -17.22
C ASN A 780 0.49 -20.70 -15.73
N LEU A 781 0.89 -21.85 -15.19
CA LEU A 781 1.28 -22.04 -13.80
C LEU A 781 2.80 -21.94 -13.59
N SER A 782 3.57 -21.56 -14.62
CA SER A 782 5.04 -21.55 -14.61
C SER A 782 5.70 -20.65 -13.56
N SER A 783 4.97 -19.77 -12.87
CA SER A 783 5.48 -18.97 -11.75
C SER A 783 5.46 -19.68 -10.39
N SER A 784 4.83 -20.86 -10.28
CA SER A 784 4.81 -21.69 -9.07
C SER A 784 5.65 -22.95 -9.28
N GLY A 785 6.92 -22.90 -8.90
CA GLY A 785 7.95 -23.92 -9.19
C GLY A 785 7.81 -25.28 -8.49
N ALA A 786 6.61 -25.84 -8.36
CA ALA A 786 6.37 -27.09 -7.62
C ALA A 786 5.52 -28.14 -8.35
N MET A 787 5.00 -27.90 -9.57
CA MET A 787 4.22 -28.89 -10.33
C MET A 787 4.94 -29.39 -11.59
N GLU A 788 4.77 -30.69 -11.87
CA GLU A 788 5.24 -31.38 -13.08
C GLU A 788 4.57 -30.86 -14.37
N ASP A 789 3.33 -30.37 -14.27
CA ASP A 789 2.57 -29.78 -15.37
C ASP A 789 2.39 -28.26 -15.14
N GLN A 790 3.03 -27.47 -16.00
CA GLN A 790 3.07 -26.01 -15.91
C GLN A 790 1.84 -25.33 -16.54
N SER A 791 0.84 -26.11 -16.99
CA SER A 791 -0.32 -25.62 -17.72
C SER A 791 -1.64 -26.07 -17.09
N ARG A 792 -2.65 -25.18 -17.03
CA ARG A 792 -4.02 -25.55 -16.66
C ARG A 792 -4.94 -25.28 -17.85
N CYS A 793 -5.33 -26.34 -18.56
CA CYS A 793 -6.34 -26.29 -19.60
C CYS A 793 -7.66 -26.86 -19.08
N LEU A 794 -8.71 -26.04 -19.04
CA LEU A 794 -10.06 -26.42 -18.65
C LEU A 794 -10.99 -26.38 -19.85
N VAL A 795 -11.79 -27.42 -20.05
CA VAL A 795 -12.73 -27.54 -21.17
C VAL A 795 -14.11 -27.93 -20.65
N TRP A 796 -15.16 -27.35 -21.24
CA TRP A 796 -16.55 -27.65 -20.91
C TRP A 796 -17.28 -28.21 -22.14
N THR A 797 -18.07 -29.26 -21.95
CA THR A 797 -18.87 -29.90 -23.03
C THR A 797 -20.38 -29.83 -22.78
N GLY A 798 -20.81 -29.14 -21.73
CA GLY A 798 -22.21 -29.01 -21.33
C GLY A 798 -22.56 -27.58 -20.94
N GLU A 799 -23.62 -27.45 -20.14
CA GLU A 799 -24.06 -26.17 -19.60
C GLU A 799 -23.01 -25.56 -18.66
N LEU A 800 -22.86 -24.25 -18.73
CA LEU A 800 -21.92 -23.51 -17.90
C LEU A 800 -22.63 -23.06 -16.62
N VAL A 801 -22.23 -23.58 -15.47
CA VAL A 801 -22.90 -23.32 -14.18
C VAL A 801 -21.97 -22.63 -13.18
N ASP A 802 -22.55 -21.96 -12.18
CA ASP A 802 -21.84 -21.30 -11.08
C ASP A 802 -20.77 -20.26 -11.52
N THR A 803 -21.07 -19.50 -12.57
CA THR A 803 -20.15 -18.51 -13.14
C THR A 803 -20.45 -17.11 -12.57
N TRP A 804 -19.42 -16.29 -12.32
CA TRP A 804 -19.62 -14.88 -11.95
C TRP A 804 -18.50 -13.98 -12.47
N LYS A 805 -18.77 -12.68 -12.50
CA LYS A 805 -17.88 -11.66 -13.03
C LYS A 805 -17.41 -10.70 -11.94
N SER A 806 -16.11 -10.42 -11.91
CA SER A 806 -15.46 -9.53 -10.93
C SER A 806 -14.44 -8.60 -11.59
N ILE A 807 -14.26 -7.41 -11.01
CA ILE A 807 -13.29 -6.41 -11.49
C ILE A 807 -11.85 -6.79 -11.11
N ASN A 808 -11.66 -7.49 -9.99
CA ASN A 808 -10.34 -7.62 -9.35
C ASN A 808 -9.71 -9.03 -9.41
N TYR A 809 -10.50 -10.11 -9.62
CA TYR A 809 -10.05 -11.49 -9.37
C TYR A 809 -10.52 -12.54 -10.40
N GLY A 810 -10.76 -12.16 -11.66
CA GLY A 810 -11.30 -13.07 -12.69
C GLY A 810 -10.34 -13.43 -13.82
N GLU A 811 -10.56 -14.61 -14.42
CA GLU A 811 -9.81 -15.17 -15.54
C GLU A 811 -10.50 -14.89 -16.89
N LYS A 812 -9.85 -15.30 -17.99
CA LYS A 812 -10.45 -15.27 -19.34
C LYS A 812 -11.16 -16.59 -19.61
N LEU A 813 -12.47 -16.54 -19.79
CA LEU A 813 -13.28 -17.65 -20.31
C LEU A 813 -13.48 -17.47 -21.81
N TYR A 814 -13.15 -18.48 -22.61
CA TYR A 814 -13.33 -18.46 -24.06
C TYR A 814 -14.60 -19.23 -24.42
N LEU A 815 -15.66 -18.49 -24.72
CA LEU A 815 -16.99 -19.03 -25.03
C LEU A 815 -17.13 -19.31 -26.53
N ARG A 816 -17.60 -20.50 -26.91
CA ARG A 816 -17.82 -20.87 -28.31
C ARG A 816 -19.16 -20.34 -28.81
N LEU A 817 -19.15 -19.60 -29.91
CA LEU A 817 -20.33 -19.04 -30.59
C LEU A 817 -20.34 -19.36 -32.09
N ALA A 818 -21.53 -19.36 -32.71
CA ALA A 818 -21.70 -19.50 -34.16
C ALA A 818 -21.14 -18.26 -34.89
N SER A 819 -20.54 -18.42 -36.08
CA SER A 819 -20.03 -17.28 -36.87
C SER A 819 -21.18 -16.43 -37.43
N PRO A 820 -21.07 -15.08 -37.40
CA PRO A 820 -22.15 -14.21 -37.85
C PRO A 820 -22.42 -14.38 -39.35
N VAL A 821 -23.67 -14.66 -39.70
CA VAL A 821 -24.17 -14.54 -41.09
C VAL A 821 -24.06 -13.07 -41.50
N LYS A 822 -23.37 -12.78 -42.61
CA LYS A 822 -23.25 -11.44 -43.20
C LYS A 822 -24.64 -10.82 -43.41
N THR A 823 -25.11 -10.01 -42.47
CA THR A 823 -26.28 -9.17 -42.65
C THR A 823 -25.86 -7.84 -43.26
N LYS A 824 -26.56 -7.49 -44.34
CA LYS A 824 -26.35 -6.31 -45.18
C LYS A 824 -26.39 -5.03 -44.33
N SER A 825 -25.37 -4.19 -44.54
CA SER A 825 -25.27 -2.84 -43.98
C SER A 825 -26.46 -1.97 -44.43
N ASN A 826 -27.41 -1.73 -43.53
CA ASN A 826 -28.37 -0.63 -43.65
C ASN A 826 -27.73 0.66 -43.14
N ILE A 827 -27.33 1.51 -44.08
CA ILE A 827 -26.79 2.85 -43.86
C ILE A 827 -27.96 3.79 -43.51
N VAL A 828 -28.44 3.75 -42.27
CA VAL A 828 -29.15 4.88 -41.62
C VAL A 828 -28.90 4.81 -40.11
N LYS A 829 -27.75 5.31 -39.64
CA LYS A 829 -27.48 5.74 -38.24
C LYS A 829 -26.06 6.35 -38.03
N ILE A 830 -25.50 7.09 -38.99
CA ILE A 830 -24.16 7.73 -38.87
C ILE A 830 -24.22 9.26 -39.02
N VAL A 831 -25.34 9.92 -38.71
CA VAL A 831 -25.40 11.40 -38.80
C VAL A 831 -25.55 12.09 -37.43
N VAL A 832 -25.86 11.36 -36.37
CA VAL A 832 -25.95 11.92 -35.01
C VAL A 832 -24.65 11.79 -34.17
N PRO A 833 -23.76 10.81 -34.34
CA PRO A 833 -22.54 10.73 -33.51
C PRO A 833 -21.40 11.65 -33.96
N VAL A 834 -21.43 12.20 -35.18
CA VAL A 834 -20.31 12.98 -35.73
C VAL A 834 -20.21 14.37 -35.09
N VAL A 835 -21.33 14.95 -34.64
CA VAL A 835 -21.34 16.25 -33.95
C VAL A 835 -20.96 16.10 -32.47
N ALA A 836 -21.23 14.95 -31.85
CA ALA A 836 -20.77 14.64 -30.49
C ALA A 836 -19.25 14.34 -30.42
N CYS A 837 -18.66 13.82 -31.50
CA CYS A 837 -17.23 13.53 -31.60
C CYS A 837 -16.34 14.78 -31.77
N LEU A 838 -16.90 15.97 -31.97
CA LEU A 838 -16.12 17.22 -32.09
C LEU A 838 -16.13 18.10 -30.83
N LEU A 839 -17.00 17.81 -29.84
CA LEU A 839 -17.04 18.55 -28.56
C LEU A 839 -16.26 17.85 -27.43
N LEU A 840 -16.01 16.55 -27.52
CA LEU A 840 -15.17 15.82 -26.58
C LEU A 840 -13.66 16.11 -26.73
N PRO A 841 -13.07 16.22 -27.93
CA PRO A 841 -11.64 16.51 -28.05
C PRO A 841 -11.31 17.96 -27.70
N THR A 842 -12.24 18.91 -27.75
CA THR A 842 -12.02 20.30 -27.31
C THR A 842 -12.04 20.43 -25.78
N CYS A 843 -12.90 19.68 -25.08
CA CYS A 843 -12.86 19.56 -23.61
C CYS A 843 -11.61 18.80 -23.13
N ILE A 844 -11.20 17.74 -23.83
CA ILE A 844 -9.97 16.99 -23.51
C ILE A 844 -8.72 17.84 -23.83
N ALA A 845 -8.70 18.62 -24.91
CA ALA A 845 -7.60 19.52 -25.25
C ALA A 845 -7.44 20.68 -24.25
N LEU A 846 -8.53 21.23 -23.71
CA LEU A 846 -8.47 22.25 -22.65
C LEU A 846 -8.01 21.68 -21.30
N VAL A 847 -8.35 20.42 -21.00
CA VAL A 847 -7.83 19.68 -19.83
C VAL A 847 -6.36 19.30 -20.02
N PHE A 848 -5.94 18.95 -21.24
CA PHE A 848 -4.55 18.67 -21.58
C PHE A 848 -3.69 19.93 -21.59
N LEU A 849 -4.19 21.09 -22.05
CA LEU A 849 -3.45 22.35 -22.01
C LEU A 849 -3.33 22.92 -20.59
N CYS A 850 -4.25 22.60 -19.68
CA CYS A 850 -4.07 22.86 -18.24
C CYS A 850 -3.15 21.86 -17.54
N LYS A 851 -2.86 20.70 -18.17
CA LYS A 851 -1.90 19.71 -17.66
C LYS A 851 -0.53 19.74 -18.37
N PHE A 852 -0.36 20.52 -19.44
CA PHE A 852 0.91 20.66 -20.19
C PHE A 852 1.77 21.88 -19.78
N LYS A 853 1.67 22.30 -18.52
CA LYS A 853 2.71 23.08 -17.81
C LYS A 853 2.99 22.49 -16.42
N ALA A 854 3.10 21.16 -16.33
CA ALA A 854 3.74 20.46 -15.21
C ALA A 854 3.97 19.00 -15.63
N GLY A 855 5.14 18.67 -16.17
CA GLY A 855 5.53 17.27 -16.39
C GLY A 855 6.00 16.91 -17.80
N LYS A 856 7.23 17.29 -18.14
CA LYS A 856 8.20 16.41 -18.82
C LYS A 856 9.40 16.42 -17.87
N TRP A 857 10.01 15.31 -17.47
CA TRP A 857 10.73 14.35 -18.29
C TRP A 857 10.70 12.97 -17.60
N GLN A 858 10.35 11.91 -18.33
CA GLN A 858 11.16 10.69 -18.46
C GLN A 858 10.36 9.56 -19.11
N LYS A 859 10.84 9.10 -20.27
CA LYS A 859 10.82 7.68 -20.66
C LYS A 859 11.78 7.47 -21.84
N LYS A 860 12.94 6.88 -21.57
CA LYS A 860 13.55 5.78 -22.35
C LYS A 860 14.85 5.33 -21.68
N GLY A 861 15.03 4.02 -21.54
CA GLY A 861 16.30 3.40 -21.15
C GLY A 861 16.19 2.22 -20.19
N ILE A 862 15.50 1.15 -20.57
CA ILE A 862 15.67 -0.17 -19.93
C ILE A 862 16.72 -0.93 -20.75
N GLN A 863 17.98 -0.78 -20.37
CA GLN A 863 19.07 -1.78 -20.45
C GLN A 863 20.39 -1.18 -19.91
N LYS A 864 20.36 -0.76 -18.63
CA LYS A 864 21.56 -0.32 -17.87
C LYS A 864 21.29 -0.30 -16.36
N LYS A 865 20.50 -1.26 -15.87
CA LYS A 865 19.73 -1.11 -14.61
C LYS A 865 20.08 -2.11 -13.51
N VAL A 866 21.33 -2.59 -13.45
CA VAL A 866 21.78 -3.44 -12.32
C VAL A 866 23.02 -2.90 -11.58
N MET A 867 23.78 -1.95 -12.12
CA MET A 867 25.04 -1.55 -11.44
C MET A 867 25.24 -0.04 -11.20
N LEU A 868 24.22 0.78 -11.48
CA LEU A 868 24.22 2.23 -11.20
C LEU A 868 23.04 2.66 -10.29
N GLY A 869 22.44 1.71 -9.57
CA GLY A 869 21.25 1.94 -8.75
C GLY A 869 21.52 2.40 -7.32
N TYR A 870 22.71 2.13 -6.77
CA TYR A 870 22.99 2.38 -5.36
C TYR A 870 23.52 3.80 -5.05
N LEU A 871 24.07 4.53 -6.03
CA LEU A 871 24.73 5.84 -5.77
C LEU A 871 24.34 7.01 -6.68
N SER A 872 23.51 6.87 -7.72
CA SER A 872 23.21 8.01 -8.61
C SER A 872 21.91 8.75 -8.28
N THR A 873 21.96 9.63 -7.28
CA THR A 873 21.18 10.88 -7.28
C THR A 873 22.06 12.05 -6.84
N SER A 874 22.97 12.46 -7.72
CA SER A 874 23.32 13.88 -7.84
C SER A 874 23.93 14.12 -9.23
N ASN A 875 23.12 14.61 -10.16
CA ASN A 875 23.66 15.41 -11.26
C ASN A 875 24.16 16.73 -10.65
N ARG A 876 25.42 16.72 -10.21
CA ARG A 876 26.40 17.82 -10.12
C ARG A 876 27.63 17.30 -9.35
N LEU A 877 28.38 16.38 -9.96
CA LEU A 877 29.83 16.36 -9.78
C LEU A 877 30.40 17.19 -10.93
N GLY A 878 30.61 18.48 -10.65
CA GLY A 878 31.52 19.29 -11.44
C GLY A 878 32.92 19.03 -10.93
N ASP A 879 33.75 18.49 -11.81
CA ASP A 879 35.18 18.79 -11.93
C ASP A 879 36.04 18.64 -10.66
N LYS A 880 36.41 17.39 -10.34
CA LYS A 880 37.78 16.94 -10.03
C LYS A 880 37.78 15.44 -9.71
N ASN A 881 38.72 14.74 -10.31
CA ASN A 881 39.02 13.34 -10.08
C ASN A 881 39.36 13.09 -8.60
N ASP A 882 38.49 12.37 -7.88
CA ASP A 882 38.86 11.55 -6.73
C ASP A 882 37.92 10.33 -6.74
N GLU A 883 38.46 9.20 -7.18
CA GLU A 883 37.77 7.91 -7.23
C GLU A 883 37.55 7.41 -5.80
N PHE A 884 36.29 7.31 -5.35
CA PHE A 884 36.00 6.84 -4.00
C PHE A 884 36.41 5.36 -3.85
N PRO A 885 37.29 4.99 -2.90
CA PRO A 885 37.84 3.64 -2.84
C PRO A 885 36.85 2.61 -2.29
N PHE A 886 36.63 1.53 -3.04
CA PHE A 886 35.92 0.34 -2.59
C PHE A 886 36.95 -0.71 -2.13
N VAL A 887 36.71 -1.32 -0.98
CA VAL A 887 37.57 -2.38 -0.42
C VAL A 887 36.87 -3.73 -0.61
N SER A 888 37.60 -4.76 -1.06
CA SER A 888 37.03 -6.10 -1.26
C SER A 888 36.59 -6.70 0.07
N PHE A 889 35.49 -7.46 0.05
CA PHE A 889 34.97 -8.15 1.23
C PHE A 889 36.00 -9.13 1.79
N ASN A 890 36.72 -9.85 0.92
CA ASN A 890 37.74 -10.81 1.32
C ASN A 890 38.90 -10.13 2.06
N ASP A 891 39.32 -8.96 1.60
CA ASP A 891 40.40 -8.19 2.23
C ASP A 891 39.99 -7.70 3.61
N ILE A 892 38.71 -7.35 3.80
CA ILE A 892 38.15 -6.94 5.10
C ILE A 892 38.05 -8.13 6.06
N VAL A 893 37.61 -9.29 5.57
CA VAL A 893 37.54 -10.53 6.36
C VAL A 893 38.95 -10.93 6.83
N ALA A 894 39.94 -10.86 5.95
CA ALA A 894 41.35 -11.11 6.32
C ALA A 894 41.87 -10.05 7.31
N ALA A 895 41.60 -8.76 7.03
CA ALA A 895 42.05 -7.64 7.86
C ALA A 895 41.49 -7.67 9.28
N THR A 896 40.29 -8.20 9.47
CA THR A 896 39.58 -8.24 10.77
C THR A 896 39.70 -9.58 11.49
N ASP A 897 40.47 -10.52 10.94
CA ASP A 897 40.58 -11.90 11.42
C ASP A 897 39.18 -12.56 11.53
N ASN A 898 38.48 -12.59 10.40
CA ASN A 898 37.12 -13.12 10.27
C ASN A 898 36.12 -12.49 11.27
N PHE A 899 36.24 -11.18 11.50
CA PHE A 899 35.42 -10.45 12.48
C PHE A 899 35.50 -11.04 13.91
N SER A 900 36.69 -11.48 14.33
CA SER A 900 36.94 -11.99 15.70
C SER A 900 36.48 -11.01 16.79
N ASP A 901 35.87 -11.53 17.85
CA ASP A 901 35.43 -10.71 19.00
C ASP A 901 36.61 -10.02 19.69
N CYS A 902 37.83 -10.57 19.59
CA CYS A 902 39.06 -9.94 20.10
C CYS A 902 39.41 -8.62 19.39
N ASN A 903 38.92 -8.45 18.16
CA ASN A 903 39.09 -7.23 17.37
C ASN A 903 37.88 -6.28 17.49
N MET A 904 36.86 -6.61 18.28
CA MET A 904 35.67 -5.76 18.40
C MET A 904 35.98 -4.49 19.22
N LEU A 905 35.79 -3.33 18.59
CA LEU A 905 35.95 -2.01 19.21
C LEU A 905 34.69 -1.57 19.95
N GLY A 906 33.51 -2.07 19.54
CA GLY A 906 32.25 -1.81 20.20
C GLY A 906 31.03 -2.27 19.39
N ARG A 907 29.85 -2.20 19.99
CA ARG A 907 28.56 -2.52 19.37
C ARG A 907 27.57 -1.41 19.66
N GLY A 908 26.99 -0.81 18.62
CA GLY A 908 25.94 0.20 18.73
C GLY A 908 24.61 -0.30 18.17
N GLY A 909 23.56 0.54 18.26
CA GLY A 909 22.21 0.22 17.75
C GLY A 909 22.13 -0.11 16.25
N PHE A 910 23.20 0.15 15.50
CA PHE A 910 23.27 0.03 14.04
C PHE A 910 24.31 -0.98 13.55
N GLY A 911 25.02 -1.69 14.45
CA GLY A 911 26.02 -2.68 14.04
C GLY A 911 27.22 -2.83 14.97
N LYS A 912 28.07 -3.82 14.68
CA LYS A 912 29.34 -4.07 15.39
C LYS A 912 30.49 -3.36 14.67
N VAL A 913 31.46 -2.83 15.41
CA VAL A 913 32.66 -2.18 14.88
C VAL A 913 33.88 -3.00 15.28
N TYR A 914 34.76 -3.27 14.32
CA TYR A 914 35.96 -4.09 14.48
C TYR A 914 37.20 -3.28 14.12
N LYS A 915 38.34 -3.57 14.75
CA LYS A 915 39.66 -3.16 14.31
C LYS A 915 40.11 -4.10 13.20
N GLY A 916 40.70 -3.56 12.15
CA GLY A 916 41.34 -4.36 11.11
C GLY A 916 42.64 -3.74 10.61
N ILE A 917 43.47 -4.55 9.96
CA ILE A 917 44.72 -4.12 9.33
C ILE A 917 44.66 -4.52 7.85
N LEU A 918 44.58 -3.54 6.94
CA LEU A 918 44.54 -3.78 5.50
C LEU A 918 45.91 -4.25 4.98
N GLU A 919 45.96 -4.82 3.76
CA GLU A 919 47.19 -5.38 3.16
C GLU A 919 48.34 -4.37 3.02
N ASP A 920 48.03 -3.07 2.96
CA ASP A 920 48.99 -1.97 2.94
C ASP A 920 49.56 -1.62 4.34
N GLY A 921 49.19 -2.37 5.38
CA GLY A 921 49.60 -2.18 6.77
C GLY A 921 48.79 -1.12 7.52
N LYS A 922 47.71 -0.58 6.91
CA LYS A 922 46.92 0.50 7.51
C LYS A 922 45.90 -0.03 8.53
N GLU A 923 45.95 0.50 9.74
CA GLU A 923 44.94 0.25 10.77
C GLU A 923 43.63 0.98 10.44
N VAL A 924 42.53 0.25 10.46
CA VAL A 924 41.19 0.74 10.13
C VAL A 924 40.15 0.30 11.16
N ALA A 925 39.06 1.05 11.25
CA ALA A 925 37.87 0.64 11.98
C ALA A 925 36.78 0.24 10.97
N VAL A 926 36.30 -1.00 11.06
CA VAL A 926 35.33 -1.61 10.15
C VAL A 926 33.99 -1.74 10.87
N LYS A 927 32.99 -0.95 10.45
CA LYS A 927 31.62 -1.02 10.96
C LYS A 927 30.78 -1.94 10.08
N ARG A 928 30.30 -3.05 10.64
CA ARG A 928 29.40 -4.03 10.01
C ARG A 928 27.97 -3.75 10.43
N LEU A 929 27.14 -3.33 9.47
CA LEU A 929 25.74 -3.03 9.70
C LEU A 929 24.92 -4.32 9.88
N SER A 930 23.85 -4.28 10.66
CA SER A 930 23.04 -5.46 10.97
C SER A 930 22.30 -6.00 9.74
N GLN A 931 22.39 -7.31 9.50
CA GLN A 931 21.57 -8.02 8.51
C GLN A 931 20.11 -8.06 9.01
N GLY A 932 19.16 -7.54 8.21
CA GLY A 932 17.72 -7.75 8.45
C GLY A 932 16.82 -6.50 8.57
N SER A 933 17.31 -5.28 8.36
CA SER A 933 16.44 -4.09 8.36
C SER A 933 16.56 -3.28 7.06
N GLY A 934 15.43 -2.80 6.52
CA GLY A 934 15.45 -1.77 5.47
C GLY A 934 16.17 -0.49 5.93
N GLN A 935 16.25 -0.30 7.24
CA GLN A 935 16.95 0.79 7.93
C GLN A 935 18.46 0.79 7.66
N GLY A 936 19.12 -0.37 7.62
CA GLY A 936 20.56 -0.46 7.38
C GLY A 936 20.99 0.00 5.97
N ILE A 937 20.10 -0.05 4.98
CA ILE A 937 20.36 0.46 3.61
C ILE A 937 20.35 2.00 3.59
N ASP A 938 19.35 2.61 4.21
CA ASP A 938 19.20 4.07 4.22
C ASP A 938 20.25 4.73 5.12
N GLU A 939 20.64 4.08 6.22
CA GLU A 939 21.74 4.52 7.09
C GLU A 939 23.11 4.44 6.39
N PHE A 940 23.40 3.32 5.72
CA PHE A 940 24.61 3.18 4.90
C PHE A 940 24.69 4.27 3.84
N ARG A 941 23.57 4.54 3.15
CA ARG A 941 23.50 5.57 2.11
C ARG A 941 23.70 6.97 2.69
N ASN A 942 23.07 7.29 3.82
CA ASN A 942 23.18 8.60 4.45
C ASN A 942 24.61 8.84 4.96
N GLU A 943 25.22 7.86 5.62
CA GLU A 943 26.56 7.98 6.20
C GLU A 943 27.64 8.13 5.10
N VAL A 944 27.55 7.37 4.01
CA VAL A 944 28.44 7.52 2.83
C VAL A 944 28.26 8.87 2.16
N VAL A 945 27.02 9.30 1.89
CA VAL A 945 26.74 10.56 1.17
C VAL A 945 27.13 11.79 1.99
N LEU A 946 26.99 11.75 3.31
CA LEU A 946 27.35 12.86 4.21
C LEU A 946 28.87 12.94 4.40
N LEU A 947 29.55 11.82 4.65
CA LEU A 947 30.98 11.84 4.96
C LEU A 947 31.87 12.03 3.72
N VAL A 948 31.44 11.57 2.53
CA VAL A 948 32.11 11.92 1.26
C VAL A 948 32.09 13.43 1.00
N LYS A 949 31.06 14.13 1.48
CA LYS A 949 30.92 15.59 1.31
C LYS A 949 31.58 16.40 2.42
N LEU A 950 31.91 15.78 3.56
CA LEU A 950 32.40 16.46 4.76
C LEU A 950 33.82 15.98 5.11
N GLN A 951 34.81 16.46 4.36
CA GLN A 951 36.22 16.27 4.72
C GLN A 951 36.66 17.40 5.66
N HIS A 952 36.61 17.16 6.97
CA HIS A 952 37.04 18.13 7.99
C HIS A 952 37.96 17.46 9.02
N ARG A 953 38.98 18.18 9.50
CA ARG A 953 40.01 17.70 10.45
C ARG A 953 39.50 17.15 11.80
N ASN A 954 38.23 17.43 12.13
CA ASN A 954 37.59 16.98 13.38
C ASN A 954 36.47 15.95 13.13
N LEU A 955 36.36 15.41 11.91
CA LEU A 955 35.42 14.34 11.57
C LEU A 955 36.23 13.09 11.24
N VAL A 956 35.77 11.94 11.72
CA VAL A 956 36.44 10.66 11.44
C VAL A 956 36.40 10.42 9.93
N ARG A 957 37.57 10.26 9.33
CA ARG A 957 37.71 10.09 7.89
C ARG A 957 37.19 8.73 7.46
N LEU A 958 36.21 8.72 6.57
CA LEU A 958 35.78 7.53 5.85
C LEU A 958 36.85 7.17 4.80
N LEU A 959 37.41 5.96 4.90
CA LEU A 959 38.47 5.45 4.02
C LEU A 959 37.92 4.64 2.84
N GLY A 960 36.73 4.05 2.98
CA GLY A 960 36.07 3.31 1.92
C GLY A 960 34.78 2.64 2.39
N CYS A 961 34.10 1.94 1.49
CA CYS A 961 32.97 1.08 1.83
C CYS A 961 33.02 -0.25 1.06
N CYS A 962 32.30 -1.25 1.56
CA CYS A 962 32.12 -2.54 0.91
C CYS A 962 30.65 -2.95 0.94
N ILE A 963 30.16 -3.44 -0.19
CA ILE A 963 28.82 -4.01 -0.34
C ILE A 963 29.00 -5.40 -0.96
N HIS A 964 28.65 -6.45 -0.24
CA HIS A 964 28.73 -7.83 -0.72
C HIS A 964 27.49 -8.60 -0.28
N GLU A 965 26.62 -8.95 -1.22
CA GLU A 965 25.30 -9.54 -0.94
C GLU A 965 24.48 -8.69 0.04
N GLU A 966 24.19 -9.20 1.25
CA GLU A 966 23.50 -8.47 2.30
C GLU A 966 24.44 -7.64 3.19
N GLU A 967 25.75 -7.90 3.14
CA GLU A 967 26.78 -7.24 3.94
C GLU A 967 27.04 -5.82 3.46
N LYS A 968 27.02 -4.89 4.43
CA LYS A 968 27.30 -3.46 4.20
C LYS A 968 28.28 -3.00 5.27
N LEU A 969 29.48 -2.66 4.82
CA LEU A 969 30.62 -2.35 5.68
C LEU A 969 31.12 -0.93 5.38
N LEU A 970 31.36 -0.16 6.44
CA LEU A 970 32.00 1.16 6.37
C LEU A 970 33.39 1.06 6.98
N ILE A 971 34.41 1.56 6.25
CA ILE A 971 35.80 1.53 6.69
C ILE A 971 36.21 2.96 7.05
N TYR A 972 36.58 3.18 8.31
CA TYR A 972 37.06 4.46 8.83
C TYR A 972 38.54 4.39 9.18
N GLU A 973 39.17 5.54 9.32
CA GLU A 973 40.46 5.61 10.01
C GLU A 973 40.32 5.11 11.45
N TYR A 974 41.30 4.33 11.89
CA TYR A 974 41.35 3.88 13.26
C TYR A 974 41.83 5.02 14.17
N LEU A 975 41.06 5.32 15.21
CA LEU A 975 41.43 6.30 16.24
C LEU A 975 41.85 5.56 17.52
N PRO A 976 43.13 5.62 17.92
CA PRO A 976 43.66 4.79 19.01
C PRO A 976 43.14 5.18 20.41
N ASN A 977 42.58 6.38 20.57
CA ASN A 977 42.19 6.93 21.87
C ASN A 977 40.71 6.68 22.26
N LYS A 978 39.99 5.80 21.54
CA LYS A 978 38.56 5.46 21.80
C LYS A 978 37.64 6.71 21.80
N SER A 979 36.38 6.56 22.23
CA SER A 979 35.41 7.67 22.24
C SER A 979 35.68 8.66 23.38
N LEU A 980 35.33 9.93 23.15
CA LEU A 980 35.38 10.97 24.18
C LEU A 980 34.50 10.61 25.39
N ASP A 981 33.43 9.85 25.17
CA ASP A 981 32.53 9.34 26.21
C ASP A 981 33.26 8.43 27.23
N ALA A 982 34.10 7.53 26.73
CA ALA A 982 34.95 6.67 27.57
C ALA A 982 35.98 7.48 28.38
N PHE A 983 36.41 8.63 27.86
CA PHE A 983 37.34 9.54 28.56
C PHE A 983 36.65 10.48 29.56
N LEU A 984 35.40 10.87 29.30
CA LEU A 984 34.69 11.87 30.10
C LEU A 984 33.87 11.26 31.25
N PHE A 985 33.30 10.07 31.10
CA PHE A 985 32.24 9.60 32.00
C PHE A 985 32.56 8.39 32.87
N ASP A 986 33.62 7.63 32.57
CA ASP A 986 34.00 6.45 33.36
C ASP A 986 34.60 6.85 34.74
N THR A 987 35.24 8.02 34.83
CA THR A 987 35.87 8.53 36.08
C THR A 987 35.04 9.55 36.86
N SER A 988 34.03 10.18 36.23
CA SER A 988 33.26 11.27 36.85
C SER A 988 32.14 10.79 37.77
N ARG A 989 31.54 9.63 37.48
CA ARG A 989 30.33 9.16 38.14
C ARG A 989 30.65 8.65 39.55
N THR A 990 31.56 7.69 39.68
CA THR A 990 32.06 7.16 40.97
C THR A 990 32.60 8.26 41.88
N ARG A 991 33.21 9.30 41.29
CA ARG A 991 33.74 10.46 42.01
C ARG A 991 32.63 11.29 42.67
N THR A 992 31.45 11.43 42.08
CA THR A 992 30.35 12.22 42.63
C THR A 992 29.75 11.59 43.89
N TRP A 993 29.48 10.28 43.86
CA TRP A 993 28.98 9.55 45.03
C TRP A 993 30.02 9.54 46.15
N LYS A 994 31.28 9.26 45.82
CA LYS A 994 32.39 9.30 46.78
C LYS A 994 32.55 10.66 47.46
N LEU A 995 32.46 11.75 46.70
CA LEU A 995 32.50 13.11 47.27
C LEU A 995 31.30 13.42 48.16
N TRP A 996 30.13 12.84 47.88
CA TRP A 996 28.94 12.97 48.73
C TRP A 996 29.10 12.20 50.05
N GLU A 997 29.51 10.93 49.99
CA GLU A 997 29.73 10.07 51.16
C GLU A 997 30.83 10.61 52.09
N GLU A 998 31.92 11.13 51.51
CA GLU A 998 33.03 11.74 52.26
C GLU A 998 32.70 13.14 52.83
N GLY A 999 31.46 13.63 52.70
CA GLY A 999 31.04 14.95 53.16
C GLY A 999 31.68 16.13 52.39
N ASN A 1000 32.25 15.85 51.21
CA ASN A 1000 33.03 16.75 50.39
C ASN A 1000 32.27 17.25 49.15
N ALA A 1001 30.92 17.23 49.18
CA ALA A 1001 30.09 17.55 48.03
C ALA A 1001 30.23 19.01 47.55
N THR A 1002 30.83 19.91 48.33
CA THR A 1002 31.23 21.26 47.88
C THR A 1002 32.15 21.22 46.67
N LYS A 1003 32.96 20.17 46.49
CA LYS A 1003 33.85 19.98 45.34
C LYS A 1003 33.09 19.68 44.04
N LEU A 1004 31.78 19.41 44.12
CA LEU A 1004 30.90 19.27 42.95
C LEU A 1004 30.38 20.62 42.45
N VAL A 1005 30.47 21.67 43.28
CA VAL A 1005 30.09 23.02 42.89
C VAL A 1005 31.18 23.57 41.96
N ASP A 1006 30.75 24.04 40.80
CA ASP A 1006 31.64 24.62 39.80
C ASP A 1006 32.40 25.82 40.41
N SER A 1007 33.73 25.81 40.27
CA SER A 1007 34.61 26.84 40.81
C SER A 1007 34.24 28.25 40.35
N LEU A 1008 33.58 28.40 39.20
CA LEU A 1008 33.12 29.68 38.66
C LEU A 1008 31.94 30.30 39.43
N VAL A 1009 31.20 29.51 40.21
CA VAL A 1009 30.06 29.98 41.02
C VAL A 1009 30.22 29.67 42.50
N ALA A 1010 31.32 29.02 42.90
CA ALA A 1010 31.59 28.65 44.29
C ALA A 1010 31.62 29.86 45.25
N GLU A 1011 32.01 31.05 44.77
CA GLU A 1011 32.03 32.29 45.56
C GLU A 1011 30.67 33.00 45.68
N SER A 1012 29.77 32.81 44.69
CA SER A 1012 28.45 33.47 44.63
C SER A 1012 27.28 32.55 45.00
N CYS A 1013 27.55 31.27 45.23
CA CYS A 1013 26.57 30.25 45.55
C CYS A 1013 26.37 30.13 47.07
N PRO A 1014 25.14 30.29 47.58
CA PRO A 1014 24.80 29.86 48.93
C PRO A 1014 24.99 28.34 49.03
N LEU A 1015 26.01 27.91 49.77
CA LEU A 1015 26.39 26.49 49.88
C LEU A 1015 25.21 25.59 50.25
N HIS A 1016 24.33 26.05 51.14
CA HIS A 1016 23.14 25.29 51.55
C HIS A 1016 22.17 25.01 50.39
N GLU A 1017 22.01 25.93 49.43
CA GLU A 1017 21.19 25.72 48.23
C GLU A 1017 21.86 24.71 47.28
N ALA A 1018 23.18 24.79 47.10
CA ALA A 1018 23.92 23.83 46.28
C ALA A 1018 23.87 22.41 46.84
N PHE A 1019 24.10 22.25 48.14
CA PHE A 1019 23.98 20.95 48.81
C PHE A 1019 22.58 20.38 48.66
N ARG A 1020 21.55 21.21 48.82
CA ARG A 1020 20.16 20.82 48.62
C ARG A 1020 19.88 20.36 47.18
N CYS A 1021 20.35 21.09 46.17
CA CYS A 1021 20.23 20.69 44.77
C CYS A 1021 20.93 19.35 44.48
N ILE A 1022 22.14 19.15 45.03
CA ILE A 1022 22.89 17.89 44.89
C ILE A 1022 22.12 16.74 45.56
N HIS A 1023 21.62 16.96 46.78
CA HIS A 1023 20.84 15.97 47.54
C HIS A 1023 19.57 15.57 46.80
N VAL A 1024 18.78 16.54 46.34
CA VAL A 1024 17.56 16.29 45.56
C VAL A 1024 17.90 15.59 44.25
N GLY A 1025 18.97 16.00 43.56
CA GLY A 1025 19.46 15.32 42.36
C GLY A 1025 19.80 13.84 42.59
N LEU A 1026 20.45 13.52 43.71
CA LEU A 1026 20.76 12.14 44.09
C LEU A 1026 19.50 11.31 44.40
N LEU A 1027 18.45 11.93 44.95
CA LEU A 1027 17.14 11.28 45.17
C LEU A 1027 16.41 11.00 43.85
N CYS A 1028 16.55 11.87 42.84
CA CYS A 1028 15.90 11.67 41.54
C CYS A 1028 16.52 10.53 40.71
N VAL A 1029 17.76 10.12 40.99
CA VAL A 1029 18.50 9.10 40.23
C VAL A 1029 18.61 7.75 40.94
N GLN A 1030 17.77 7.50 41.95
CA GLN A 1030 17.74 6.22 42.67
C GLN A 1030 17.34 5.06 41.74
N ASP A 1031 17.95 3.88 41.89
CA ASP A 1031 17.66 2.76 40.99
C ASP A 1031 16.23 2.24 41.12
N ASN A 1032 15.74 2.15 42.36
CA ASN A 1032 14.37 1.77 42.64
C ASN A 1032 13.42 2.94 42.26
N PRO A 1033 12.50 2.77 41.29
CA PRO A 1033 11.53 3.80 40.95
C PRO A 1033 10.71 4.27 42.16
N ASN A 1034 10.43 3.36 43.10
CA ASN A 1034 9.66 3.68 44.30
C ASN A 1034 10.43 4.59 45.29
N ALA A 1035 11.75 4.66 45.17
CA ALA A 1035 12.60 5.51 45.99
C ALA A 1035 12.80 6.92 45.39
N ARG A 1036 12.38 7.14 44.13
CA ARG A 1036 12.42 8.47 43.50
C ARG A 1036 11.24 9.32 43.99
N PRO A 1037 11.48 10.60 44.34
CA PRO A 1037 10.42 11.51 44.75
C PRO A 1037 9.52 11.87 43.56
N LEU A 1038 8.25 12.18 43.83
CA LEU A 1038 7.35 12.79 42.84
C LEU A 1038 7.80 14.22 42.50
N MET A 1039 7.44 14.73 41.33
CA MET A 1039 7.84 16.07 40.92
C MET A 1039 7.27 17.17 41.83
N SER A 1040 6.09 16.97 42.41
CA SER A 1040 5.52 17.88 43.42
C SER A 1040 6.39 17.94 44.68
N THR A 1041 6.92 16.80 45.09
CA THR A 1041 7.85 16.69 46.21
C THR A 1041 9.19 17.36 45.88
N VAL A 1042 9.72 17.17 44.66
CA VAL A 1042 10.95 17.84 44.20
C VAL A 1042 10.80 19.36 44.24
N VAL A 1043 9.71 19.90 43.68
CA VAL A 1043 9.44 21.35 43.70
C VAL A 1043 9.31 21.85 45.14
N PHE A 1044 8.60 21.15 46.01
CA PHE A 1044 8.48 21.49 47.43
C PHE A 1044 9.84 21.49 48.15
N MET A 1045 10.67 20.48 47.93
CA MET A 1045 12.02 20.38 48.50
C MET A 1045 12.93 21.51 48.02
N LEU A 1046 12.79 21.98 46.79
CA LEU A 1046 13.58 23.10 46.25
C LEU A 1046 13.07 24.47 46.71
N GLU A 1047 11.78 24.61 47.04
CA GLU A 1047 11.17 25.88 47.44
C GLU A 1047 11.13 26.12 48.96
N ASN A 1048 11.18 25.06 49.77
CA ASN A 1048 11.06 25.18 51.22
C ASN A 1048 12.33 24.75 51.97
N GLU A 1049 13.15 25.74 52.32
CA GLU A 1049 14.46 25.61 53.00
C GLU A 1049 14.43 24.88 54.35
N THR A 1050 13.26 24.73 54.98
CA THR A 1050 13.15 24.07 56.30
C THR A 1050 12.80 22.57 56.23
N THR A 1051 12.54 22.06 55.02
CA THR A 1051 12.12 20.66 54.80
C THR A 1051 13.27 19.68 55.06
N LEU A 1052 13.00 18.64 55.86
CA LEU A 1052 13.91 17.52 56.06
C LEU A 1052 13.92 16.60 54.82
N LEU A 1053 15.10 16.34 54.27
CA LEU A 1053 15.28 15.51 53.07
C LEU A 1053 15.65 14.07 53.47
N PRO A 1054 15.03 13.04 52.85
CA PRO A 1054 15.41 11.64 53.09
C PRO A 1054 16.82 11.37 52.57
N ALA A 1055 17.56 10.46 53.21
CA ALA A 1055 18.92 10.13 52.78
C ALA A 1055 18.91 9.36 51.44
N PRO A 1056 19.68 9.79 50.42
CA PRO A 1056 19.82 9.03 49.18
C PRO A 1056 20.63 7.76 49.46
N LYS A 1057 20.29 6.65 48.79
CA LYS A 1057 21.10 5.43 48.81
C LYS A 1057 22.08 5.46 47.64
N GLU A 1058 23.19 4.73 47.75
CA GLU A 1058 24.17 4.58 46.67
C GLU A 1058 23.48 3.96 45.45
N PRO A 1059 23.48 4.67 44.30
CA PRO A 1059 23.01 4.06 43.08
C PRO A 1059 24.00 2.99 42.60
N VAL A 1060 23.51 1.83 42.18
CA VAL A 1060 24.27 0.66 41.69
C VAL A 1060 25.21 1.03 40.54
N TYR A 1061 24.92 2.12 39.84
CA TYR A 1061 25.75 2.77 38.81
C TYR A 1061 27.19 3.17 39.26
N PHE A 1062 27.53 3.12 40.55
CA PHE A 1062 28.80 3.67 41.08
C PHE A 1062 29.86 2.65 41.56
N SER A 1063 29.65 1.32 41.46
CA SER A 1063 30.62 0.31 41.94
C SER A 1063 31.77 -0.01 40.95
N PRO A 1064 33.04 -0.18 41.40
CA PRO A 1064 34.17 -0.53 40.53
C PRO A 1064 34.19 -2.03 40.15
N ARG A 1065 34.47 -2.35 38.88
CA ARG A 1065 34.67 -3.73 38.39
C ARG A 1065 36.04 -4.28 38.81
N ASN A 1066 36.08 -5.33 39.62
CA ASN A 1066 37.29 -6.13 39.85
C ASN A 1066 37.34 -7.33 38.90
N ASN A 1067 38.54 -7.58 38.36
CA ASN A 1067 38.88 -8.68 37.47
C ASN A 1067 38.98 -10.01 38.22
N GLU A 1068 38.02 -10.93 38.05
CA GLU A 1068 38.24 -12.36 38.33
C GLU A 1068 37.69 -13.23 37.19
N THR A 1069 38.66 -13.86 36.50
CA THR A 1069 38.67 -15.10 35.70
C THR A 1069 37.43 -15.53 34.91
N GLU A 1070 37.60 -15.55 33.59
CA GLU A 1070 36.70 -15.97 32.51
C GLU A 1070 36.31 -17.47 32.46
N GLU A 1071 36.66 -18.29 33.45
CA GLU A 1071 36.43 -19.74 33.34
C GLU A 1071 35.04 -20.19 33.81
N THR A 1072 34.31 -19.35 34.56
CA THR A 1072 32.95 -19.64 35.04
C THR A 1072 31.84 -19.20 34.07
N ARG A 1073 32.17 -18.49 32.98
CA ARG A 1073 31.20 -17.89 32.05
C ARG A 1073 30.59 -18.83 31.02
N ARG A 1074 31.09 -20.06 30.86
CA ARG A 1074 30.56 -21.00 29.85
C ARG A 1074 29.36 -21.85 30.30
N ASN A 1075 28.96 -21.81 31.58
CA ASN A 1075 27.91 -22.69 32.11
C ASN A 1075 26.60 -22.00 32.55
N ILE A 1076 26.40 -20.70 32.27
CA ILE A 1076 25.18 -19.96 32.66
C ILE A 1076 24.70 -19.04 31.53
N GLU A 1077 24.44 -19.58 30.34
CA GLU A 1077 23.75 -18.86 29.24
C GLU A 1077 22.36 -19.47 28.92
N GLY A 1078 21.70 -20.08 29.91
CA GLY A 1078 20.41 -20.77 29.71
C GLY A 1078 19.16 -20.04 30.22
N PHE A 1079 19.29 -18.95 30.98
CA PHE A 1079 18.15 -18.33 31.65
C PHE A 1079 18.35 -16.82 31.75
N LEU A 1080 17.51 -16.04 31.05
CA LEU A 1080 16.98 -14.72 31.44
C LEU A 1080 16.26 -14.06 30.23
N ASN A 1081 14.98 -14.36 30.05
CA ASN A 1081 14.03 -13.42 29.43
C ASN A 1081 13.15 -12.90 30.57
N MET A 1082 13.60 -11.84 31.24
CA MET A 1082 12.81 -11.14 32.25
C MET A 1082 12.31 -9.84 31.62
N SER A 1083 11.03 -9.79 31.27
CA SER A 1083 10.36 -8.53 30.95
C SER A 1083 10.27 -7.69 32.22
N CYS A 1084 10.94 -6.53 32.26
CA CYS A 1084 10.71 -5.56 33.32
C CYS A 1084 9.31 -4.95 33.19
N ILE A 1085 8.38 -5.38 34.04
CA ILE A 1085 7.14 -4.64 34.31
C ILE A 1085 7.54 -3.46 35.19
N THR A 1086 7.43 -2.25 34.67
CA THR A 1086 7.64 -1.03 35.46
C THR A 1086 6.32 -0.27 35.48
N THR A 1087 5.68 -0.21 36.64
CA THR A 1087 4.61 0.75 36.95
C THR A 1087 5.21 2.16 36.85
N LEU A 1088 4.90 2.86 35.76
CA LEU A 1088 5.40 4.21 35.49
C LEU A 1088 4.39 5.24 36.01
N GLU A 1089 4.32 5.40 37.33
CA GLU A 1089 3.88 6.67 37.90
C GLU A 1089 4.93 7.73 37.53
N GLY A 1090 4.53 8.90 37.02
CA GLY A 1090 5.46 9.95 36.56
C GLY A 1090 6.33 10.50 37.70
N ARG A 1091 7.45 9.84 37.98
CA ARG A 1091 8.44 10.18 39.02
C ARG A 1091 9.71 10.77 38.41
#